data_AF-A0A950D5P3-F1
#
_entry.id   AF-A0A950D5P3-F1
#
_cell.length_a   1.000
_cell.length_b   1.000
_cell.length_c   1.000
_cell.angle_alpha   90.00
_cell.angle_beta   90.00
_cell.angle_gamma   90.00
#
_symmetry.space_group_name_H-M   'P 1'
#
loop_
_entity.id
_entity.type
_entity.pdbx_description
1 polymer ?
#
loop_
_entity_poly.entity_id
_entity_poly.type
_entity_poly.pdbx_seq_one_letter_code
_entity_poly.pdbx_strand_id
1 'polypeptide(L)'
;TPPAVRTIQTLAVQRLRSNYPEAIFAGVDPATFSLTNLGALIQEAWASGRAIDVPDPDVDRFEVRVEARIPAHDIGFVGTDPGDLDGVFRVIYSVEIPFPASADPTVTLNLNYTDGIDDISTVSPPGSGVTDLPIPTSRDIRVRLFPKAADRANYYGSDAVTVGLPTDYIVRQEAAIEDAIFPDNPELQLQAFYFQPGANISQLLAQQLGLKQQGFSFSGFPGQRTVFGGSGTVRHSVSADDGSLTFSNQTELLGQWILALVLDLKRDWTWDGFGQPALSFQRNASNIGVIAFPRVVAADAVGNPGQTPDRSFSRIVFFDAVNPQPVQPHLPRELNLTYTIIANFTAATTQQFSYPIRLPITTPPAQTPKIVSTGIAESPYHHSPDYSETTPRDRYLWIEFDRPLEDDDDNYFGRVLAYGPDPLLAGALLPQPQPSEMLPEAVEPPLPIDPEPVRRIFSGQSADESGLDGMTQMVPADKVGVGKSGTFFLLPLPPSIGSEDLELFGFWTYEFRVGHVKYWSTAQGRYGRPLRVSGIQHPPPHLICSVERSNTGIGVTAPYAVTVYNGNRLYDFELGDPQTRIWFMLYAQVLQADSASHRNILLHHLAGQTIRTKPRDQAVHTNPQHGSTRDPLAGIFFPENVIEERLAILGLPRTNPLSVLSVEVLPGPLNLPANLKNFAGKDAGADDQEDPVGMNLGLRRILRTSPLTAVPAIC
;
A
#
# COMPACT_ATOMS: atom_id res chain seq x y z
N THR A 1 -21.72 -49.69 24.89
CA THR A 1 -21.81 -49.06 23.56
C THR A 1 -22.38 -47.68 23.76
N PRO A 2 -21.80 -46.61 23.19
CA PRO A 2 -22.43 -45.30 23.26
C PRO A 2 -23.84 -45.37 22.66
N PRO A 3 -24.81 -44.59 23.16
CA PRO A 3 -26.13 -44.53 22.56
C PRO A 3 -26.00 -44.15 21.08
N ALA A 4 -26.70 -44.86 20.20
CA ALA A 4 -26.72 -44.50 18.78
C ALA A 4 -27.39 -43.12 18.62
N VAL A 5 -26.81 -42.27 17.78
CA VAL A 5 -27.45 -41.00 17.37
C VAL A 5 -28.68 -41.34 16.56
N ARG A 6 -29.83 -40.74 16.90
CA ARG A 6 -31.13 -40.99 16.24
C ARG A 6 -31.82 -39.67 15.91
N THR A 7 -32.72 -39.69 14.94
CA THR A 7 -33.69 -38.60 14.77
C THR A 7 -34.97 -39.02 15.48
N ILE A 8 -35.32 -38.32 16.56
CA ILE A 8 -36.50 -38.61 17.39
C ILE A 8 -37.33 -37.33 17.43
N GLN A 9 -38.59 -37.39 17.01
CA GLN A 9 -39.49 -36.24 17.08
C GLN A 9 -40.27 -36.19 18.39
N THR A 10 -40.57 -37.35 18.97
CA THR A 10 -41.39 -37.44 20.18
C THR A 10 -40.86 -38.51 21.15
N LEU A 11 -40.92 -38.24 22.44
CA LEU A 11 -40.66 -39.21 23.51
C LEU A 11 -41.91 -39.38 24.37
N ALA A 12 -42.42 -40.60 24.49
CA ALA A 12 -43.49 -40.94 25.42
C ALA A 12 -42.87 -41.32 26.78
N VAL A 13 -43.10 -40.50 27.79
CA VAL A 13 -42.54 -40.65 29.14
C VAL A 13 -43.63 -41.12 30.09
N GLN A 14 -43.35 -42.19 30.82
CA GLN A 14 -44.21 -42.72 31.87
C GLN A 14 -43.47 -42.63 33.22
N ARG A 15 -44.20 -42.73 34.32
CA ARG A 15 -43.59 -42.81 35.65
C ARG A 15 -42.66 -44.02 35.74
N LEU A 16 -41.62 -43.88 36.55
CA LEU A 16 -40.79 -45.01 36.95
C LEU A 16 -41.71 -46.10 37.53
N ARG A 17 -41.41 -47.36 37.21
CA ARG A 17 -42.19 -48.51 37.66
C ARG A 17 -41.50 -49.17 38.85
N SER A 18 -42.28 -49.55 39.85
CA SER A 18 -41.81 -50.19 41.08
C SER A 18 -42.48 -51.56 41.24
N ASN A 19 -41.69 -52.56 41.62
CA ASN A 19 -42.13 -53.96 41.72
C ASN A 19 -42.49 -54.33 43.17
N TYR A 20 -43.14 -55.48 43.38
CA TYR A 20 -43.28 -56.03 44.73
C TYR A 20 -41.92 -56.56 45.25
N PRO A 21 -41.52 -56.30 46.52
CA PRO A 21 -42.25 -55.58 47.56
C PRO A 21 -41.97 -54.07 47.61
N GLU A 22 -41.07 -53.54 46.77
CA GLU A 22 -40.62 -52.13 46.76
C GLU A 22 -41.78 -51.14 46.66
N ALA A 23 -42.76 -51.42 45.80
CA ALA A 23 -43.96 -50.61 45.62
C ALA A 23 -44.74 -50.38 46.94
N ILE A 24 -44.79 -51.38 47.84
CA ILE A 24 -45.47 -51.25 49.14
C ILE A 24 -44.72 -50.27 50.04
N PHE A 25 -43.38 -50.27 49.99
CA PHE A 25 -42.56 -49.32 50.74
C PHE A 25 -42.64 -47.90 50.19
N ALA A 26 -42.99 -47.73 48.91
CA ALA A 26 -43.30 -46.44 48.28
C ALA A 26 -44.75 -45.97 48.53
N GLY A 27 -45.52 -46.67 49.36
CA GLY A 27 -46.89 -46.27 49.72
C GLY A 27 -47.99 -46.74 48.76
N VAL A 28 -47.71 -47.70 47.88
CA VAL A 28 -48.75 -48.40 47.12
C VAL A 28 -49.55 -49.32 48.07
N ASP A 29 -50.88 -49.25 48.00
CA ASP A 29 -51.77 -50.11 48.79
C ASP A 29 -51.46 -51.61 48.52
N PRO A 30 -51.16 -52.41 49.57
CA PRO A 30 -50.97 -53.86 49.45
C PRO A 30 -52.10 -54.59 48.70
N ALA A 31 -53.33 -54.06 48.73
CA ALA A 31 -54.47 -54.61 47.99
C ALA A 31 -54.26 -54.59 46.45
N THR A 32 -53.41 -53.70 45.92
CA THR A 32 -53.03 -53.66 44.50
C THR A 32 -52.37 -54.97 44.03
N PHE A 33 -51.62 -55.63 44.92
CA PHE A 33 -50.97 -56.92 44.66
C PHE A 33 -51.75 -58.12 45.22
N SER A 34 -53.02 -57.93 45.59
CA SER A 34 -53.88 -59.03 46.07
C SER A 34 -54.18 -60.06 44.97
N LEU A 35 -54.53 -61.29 45.35
CA LEU A 35 -54.88 -62.37 44.41
C LEU A 35 -55.96 -61.98 43.39
N THR A 36 -56.89 -61.09 43.77
CA THR A 36 -57.97 -60.61 42.88
C THR A 36 -57.46 -59.69 41.78
N ASN A 37 -56.41 -58.88 42.03
CA ASN A 37 -55.86 -57.90 41.09
C ASN A 37 -54.62 -58.43 40.34
N LEU A 38 -53.92 -59.42 40.91
CA LEU A 38 -52.69 -59.98 40.36
C LEU A 38 -52.88 -60.55 38.94
N GLY A 39 -54.06 -61.10 38.64
CA GLY A 39 -54.37 -61.62 37.31
C GLY A 39 -54.30 -60.56 36.21
N ALA A 40 -54.74 -59.33 36.50
CA ALA A 40 -54.68 -58.21 35.55
C ALA A 40 -53.23 -57.72 35.35
N LEU A 41 -52.48 -57.57 36.45
CA LEU A 41 -51.07 -57.18 36.39
C LEU A 41 -50.20 -58.21 35.66
N ILE A 42 -50.48 -59.52 35.82
CA ILE A 42 -49.79 -60.58 35.06
C ILE A 42 -50.10 -60.47 33.57
N GLN A 43 -51.37 -60.25 33.19
CA GLN A 43 -51.73 -60.09 31.78
C GLN A 43 -51.08 -58.85 31.15
N GLU A 44 -51.02 -57.73 31.88
CA GLU A 44 -50.35 -56.51 31.42
C GLU A 44 -48.84 -56.70 31.30
N ALA A 45 -48.21 -57.33 32.29
CA ALA A 45 -46.79 -57.68 32.26
C ALA A 45 -46.46 -58.57 31.05
N TRP A 46 -47.29 -59.58 30.75
CA TRP A 46 -47.13 -60.41 29.55
C TRP A 46 -47.35 -59.62 28.25
N ALA A 47 -48.40 -58.79 28.18
CA ALA A 47 -48.71 -58.01 26.99
C ALA A 47 -47.61 -56.97 26.67
N SER A 48 -46.98 -56.41 27.71
CA SER A 48 -45.92 -55.41 27.59
C SER A 48 -44.50 -55.98 27.59
N GLY A 49 -44.33 -57.27 27.89
CA GLY A 49 -43.02 -57.91 28.02
C GLY A 49 -42.20 -57.39 29.21
N ARG A 50 -42.87 -56.91 30.28
CA ARG A 50 -42.26 -56.32 31.47
C ARG A 50 -42.47 -57.20 32.71
N ALA A 51 -41.85 -56.80 33.83
CA ALA A 51 -42.10 -57.41 35.13
C ALA A 51 -43.49 -57.00 35.67
N ILE A 52 -43.97 -57.70 36.71
CA ILE A 52 -45.18 -57.29 37.43
C ILE A 52 -44.83 -56.02 38.21
N ASP A 53 -45.34 -54.89 37.74
CA ASP A 53 -44.95 -53.56 38.20
C ASP A 53 -46.16 -52.63 38.30
N VAL A 54 -46.00 -51.53 39.03
CA VAL A 54 -46.97 -50.43 39.10
C VAL A 54 -46.24 -49.09 39.02
N PRO A 55 -46.89 -48.01 38.55
CA PRO A 55 -46.31 -46.67 38.59
C PRO A 55 -45.92 -46.28 40.02
N ASP A 56 -44.69 -45.79 40.19
CA ASP A 56 -44.21 -45.34 41.48
C ASP A 56 -44.98 -44.08 41.93
N PRO A 57 -45.72 -44.12 43.05
CA PRO A 57 -46.51 -42.99 43.52
C PRO A 57 -45.65 -41.86 44.12
N ASP A 58 -44.37 -42.10 44.40
CA ASP A 58 -43.46 -41.09 44.90
C ASP A 58 -42.93 -40.19 43.79
N VAL A 59 -42.91 -40.64 42.53
CA VAL A 59 -42.45 -39.87 41.37
C VAL A 59 -43.59 -39.01 40.80
N ASP A 60 -43.54 -37.69 41.05
CA ASP A 60 -44.55 -36.75 40.58
C ASP A 60 -44.13 -35.94 39.34
N ARG A 61 -42.84 -35.89 39.02
CA ARG A 61 -42.30 -35.16 37.88
C ARG A 61 -41.01 -35.78 37.38
N PHE A 62 -40.48 -35.22 36.29
CA PHE A 62 -39.14 -35.53 35.82
C PHE A 62 -38.44 -34.26 35.33
N GLU A 63 -37.11 -34.21 35.47
CA GLU A 63 -36.27 -33.20 34.85
C GLU A 63 -35.84 -33.70 33.47
N VAL A 64 -36.03 -32.86 32.47
CA VAL A 64 -35.41 -33.01 31.15
C VAL A 64 -34.20 -32.09 31.09
N ARG A 65 -33.02 -32.66 30.88
CA ARG A 65 -31.79 -31.92 30.63
C ARG A 65 -31.41 -32.06 29.16
N VAL A 66 -31.19 -30.93 28.50
CA VAL A 66 -30.81 -30.87 27.08
C VAL A 66 -29.38 -30.35 26.99
N GLU A 67 -28.52 -31.13 26.33
CA GLU A 67 -27.07 -30.91 26.37
C GLU A 67 -26.46 -31.12 24.97
N ALA A 68 -25.53 -30.27 24.55
CA ALA A 68 -24.85 -30.37 23.25
C ALA A 68 -23.48 -31.03 23.37
N ARG A 69 -23.15 -31.94 22.46
CA ARG A 69 -21.83 -32.57 22.42
C ARG A 69 -20.75 -31.52 22.14
N ILE A 70 -19.73 -31.46 22.98
CA ILE A 70 -18.57 -30.59 22.77
C ILE A 70 -17.53 -31.26 21.84
N PRO A 71 -16.72 -30.49 21.11
CA PRO A 71 -15.56 -31.03 20.41
C PRO A 71 -14.54 -31.57 21.42
N ALA A 72 -13.66 -32.48 20.96
CA ALA A 72 -12.61 -33.02 21.81
C ALA A 72 -11.68 -31.90 22.32
N HIS A 73 -11.23 -32.05 23.56
CA HIS A 73 -10.38 -31.09 24.30
C HIS A 73 -11.02 -29.74 24.66
N ASP A 74 -12.30 -29.49 24.39
CA ASP A 74 -12.99 -28.38 25.05
C ASP A 74 -13.12 -28.66 26.57
N ILE A 75 -13.12 -27.59 27.36
CA ILE A 75 -13.13 -27.63 28.83
C ILE A 75 -14.30 -26.81 29.40
N GLY A 76 -14.62 -27.02 30.66
CA GLY A 76 -15.67 -26.30 31.37
C GLY A 76 -15.80 -26.78 32.80
N PHE A 77 -16.60 -26.06 33.59
CA PHE A 77 -16.94 -26.47 34.94
C PHE A 77 -17.83 -27.72 34.89
N VAL A 78 -17.60 -28.68 35.78
CA VAL A 78 -18.46 -29.87 35.87
C VAL A 78 -19.64 -29.52 36.75
N GLY A 79 -20.86 -29.66 36.22
CA GLY A 79 -22.06 -29.24 36.93
C GLY A 79 -23.32 -29.49 36.11
N THR A 80 -24.39 -28.81 36.50
CA THR A 80 -25.75 -29.02 35.94
C THR A 80 -26.40 -27.73 35.45
N ASP A 81 -25.72 -26.60 35.61
CA ASP A 81 -26.23 -25.30 35.19
C ASP A 81 -25.94 -25.08 33.69
N PRO A 82 -26.72 -24.24 32.99
CA PRO A 82 -26.43 -23.87 31.60
C PRO A 82 -24.97 -23.43 31.40
N GLY A 83 -24.29 -24.09 30.48
CA GLY A 83 -22.87 -23.90 30.21
C GLY A 83 -21.93 -24.87 30.92
N ASP A 84 -22.38 -25.62 31.93
CA ASP A 84 -21.57 -26.65 32.59
C ASP A 84 -21.37 -27.90 31.73
N LEU A 85 -20.39 -28.73 32.08
CA LEU A 85 -20.10 -30.00 31.45
C LEU A 85 -20.64 -31.18 32.26
N ASP A 86 -21.25 -32.11 31.53
CA ASP A 86 -21.64 -33.44 31.99
C ASP A 86 -20.98 -34.48 31.06
N GLY A 87 -19.72 -34.80 31.37
CA GLY A 87 -18.86 -35.62 30.52
C GLY A 87 -18.43 -34.87 29.26
N VAL A 88 -18.84 -35.37 28.08
CA VAL A 88 -18.54 -34.77 26.76
C VAL A 88 -19.69 -33.96 26.19
N PHE A 89 -20.62 -33.54 27.05
CA PHE A 89 -21.77 -32.72 26.70
C PHE A 89 -21.79 -31.46 27.57
N ARG A 90 -22.24 -30.35 26.99
CA ARG A 90 -22.44 -29.07 27.65
C ARG A 90 -23.93 -28.81 27.84
N VAL A 91 -24.34 -28.48 29.05
CA VAL A 91 -25.74 -28.22 29.39
C VAL A 91 -26.21 -26.98 28.66
N ILE A 92 -27.33 -27.09 27.94
CA ILE A 92 -28.04 -25.95 27.32
C ILE A 92 -29.07 -25.43 28.31
N TYR A 93 -29.98 -26.31 28.74
CA TYR A 93 -30.99 -26.00 29.75
C TYR A 93 -31.53 -27.27 30.41
N SER A 94 -32.25 -27.05 31.52
CA SER A 94 -33.03 -28.07 32.21
C SER A 94 -34.47 -27.56 32.42
N VAL A 95 -35.45 -28.46 32.33
CA VAL A 95 -36.86 -28.15 32.59
C VAL A 95 -37.51 -29.27 33.39
N GLU A 96 -38.29 -28.94 34.41
CA GLU A 96 -39.08 -29.92 35.17
C GLU A 96 -40.50 -29.99 34.61
N ILE A 97 -40.96 -31.22 34.38
CA ILE A 97 -42.27 -31.53 33.79
C ILE A 97 -43.05 -32.44 34.74
N PRO A 98 -44.19 -31.99 35.28
CA PRO A 98 -45.01 -32.80 36.17
C PRO A 98 -45.78 -33.87 35.40
N PHE A 99 -45.98 -35.02 36.04
CA PHE A 99 -46.95 -36.01 35.57
C PHE A 99 -48.38 -35.54 35.91
N PRO A 100 -49.32 -35.62 34.96
CA PRO A 100 -50.74 -35.37 35.23
C PRO A 100 -51.30 -36.18 36.40
N ALA A 101 -52.34 -35.66 37.04
CA ALA A 101 -53.07 -36.37 38.10
C ALA A 101 -53.96 -37.48 37.49
N SER A 102 -53.35 -38.58 37.06
CA SER A 102 -54.02 -39.83 36.68
C SER A 102 -53.27 -41.04 37.24
N ALA A 103 -53.87 -42.23 37.18
CA ALA A 103 -53.29 -43.43 37.79
C ALA A 103 -51.98 -43.88 37.11
N ASP A 104 -51.84 -43.66 35.80
CA ASP A 104 -50.65 -44.02 35.02
C ASP A 104 -50.51 -43.10 33.79
N PRO A 105 -50.14 -41.82 33.99
CA PRO A 105 -50.07 -40.86 32.90
C PRO A 105 -48.89 -41.14 31.97
N THR A 106 -49.12 -40.96 30.66
CA THR A 106 -48.05 -40.84 29.66
C THR A 106 -47.95 -39.37 29.23
N VAL A 107 -46.76 -38.79 29.37
CA VAL A 107 -46.44 -37.43 28.91
C VAL A 107 -45.66 -37.53 27.61
N THR A 108 -46.15 -36.88 26.55
CA THR A 108 -45.44 -36.82 25.27
C THR A 108 -44.58 -35.56 25.23
N LEU A 109 -43.27 -35.73 25.15
CA LEU A 109 -42.33 -34.65 24.82
C LEU A 109 -42.22 -34.54 23.31
N ASN A 110 -42.33 -33.32 22.78
CA ASN A 110 -42.06 -33.01 21.39
C ASN A 110 -40.68 -32.37 21.29
N LEU A 111 -39.79 -32.96 20.51
CA LEU A 111 -38.45 -32.44 20.24
C LEU A 111 -38.52 -31.52 19.02
N ASN A 112 -38.61 -30.21 19.28
CA ASN A 112 -38.77 -29.20 18.25
C ASN A 112 -37.40 -28.73 17.73
N TYR A 113 -36.96 -29.31 16.62
CA TYR A 113 -35.71 -28.97 15.98
C TYR A 113 -35.75 -27.56 15.37
N THR A 114 -34.87 -26.68 15.85
CA THR A 114 -34.86 -25.25 15.53
C THR A 114 -33.55 -24.87 14.83
N ASP A 115 -33.68 -24.38 13.59
CA ASP A 115 -32.60 -23.76 12.81
C ASP A 115 -32.29 -22.35 13.33
N GLY A 116 -31.10 -21.83 13.02
CA GLY A 116 -30.69 -20.46 13.39
C GLY A 116 -30.28 -20.27 14.86
N ILE A 117 -30.11 -21.37 15.62
CA ILE A 117 -29.48 -21.31 16.95
C ILE A 117 -27.96 -21.35 16.77
N ASP A 118 -27.35 -20.19 16.57
CA ASP A 118 -25.91 -20.06 16.32
C ASP A 118 -25.06 -20.36 17.56
N ASP A 119 -25.53 -19.98 18.74
CA ASP A 119 -24.85 -20.17 20.03
C ASP A 119 -25.82 -20.72 21.08
N ILE A 120 -25.53 -21.91 21.61
CA ILE A 120 -26.38 -22.59 22.59
C ILE A 120 -26.56 -21.81 23.89
N SER A 121 -25.63 -20.92 24.25
CA SER A 121 -25.76 -20.08 25.45
C SER A 121 -26.88 -19.04 25.37
N THR A 122 -27.39 -18.79 24.15
CA THR A 122 -28.51 -17.87 23.91
C THR A 122 -29.88 -18.54 24.01
N VAL A 123 -29.91 -19.88 24.11
CA VAL A 123 -31.16 -20.64 24.20
C VAL A 123 -31.80 -20.41 25.56
N SER A 124 -33.02 -19.87 25.57
CA SER A 124 -33.79 -19.72 26.79
C SER A 124 -34.46 -21.04 27.18
N PRO A 125 -34.43 -21.44 28.47
CA PRO A 125 -35.14 -22.63 28.93
C PRO A 125 -36.65 -22.48 28.68
N PRO A 126 -37.35 -23.53 28.25
CA PRO A 126 -38.80 -23.52 28.20
C PRO A 126 -39.36 -23.39 29.63
N GLY A 127 -40.58 -22.86 29.75
CA GLY A 127 -41.26 -22.75 31.04
C GLY A 127 -41.49 -24.13 31.69
N SER A 128 -41.59 -24.18 33.02
CA SER A 128 -41.89 -25.43 33.73
C SER A 128 -43.19 -26.06 33.21
N GLY A 129 -43.17 -27.38 33.02
CA GLY A 129 -44.28 -28.16 32.48
C GLY A 129 -44.49 -28.09 30.97
N VAL A 130 -43.70 -27.29 30.24
CA VAL A 130 -43.75 -27.25 28.76
C VAL A 130 -43.15 -28.54 28.19
N THR A 131 -43.91 -29.19 27.31
CA THR A 131 -43.52 -30.46 26.67
C THR A 131 -42.94 -30.28 25.27
N ASP A 132 -43.00 -29.08 24.70
CA ASP A 132 -42.36 -28.72 23.44
C ASP A 132 -40.95 -28.19 23.71
N LEU A 133 -39.95 -29.02 23.44
CA LEU A 133 -38.56 -28.78 23.82
C LEU A 133 -37.78 -28.23 22.61
N PRO A 134 -37.21 -27.01 22.68
CA PRO A 134 -36.34 -26.51 21.62
C PRO A 134 -35.04 -27.31 21.55
N ILE A 135 -34.75 -27.89 20.39
CA ILE A 135 -33.53 -28.67 20.13
C ILE A 135 -32.76 -27.99 18.98
N PRO A 136 -31.54 -27.51 19.18
CA PRO A 136 -30.77 -26.92 18.09
C PRO A 136 -30.38 -27.98 17.04
N THR A 137 -30.47 -27.61 15.76
CA THR A 137 -30.05 -28.46 14.64
C THR A 137 -28.53 -28.45 14.43
N SER A 138 -28.05 -29.33 13.54
CA SER A 138 -26.64 -29.42 13.13
C SER A 138 -25.67 -29.73 14.29
N ARG A 139 -26.15 -30.45 15.31
CA ARG A 139 -25.43 -30.83 16.55
C ARG A 139 -25.91 -32.18 17.09
N ASP A 140 -25.04 -32.87 17.82
CA ASP A 140 -25.44 -34.04 18.60
C ASP A 140 -25.95 -33.59 19.97
N ILE A 141 -27.24 -33.81 20.24
CA ILE A 141 -27.90 -33.38 21.48
C ILE A 141 -28.21 -34.58 22.36
N ARG A 142 -27.80 -34.55 23.62
CA ARG A 142 -28.25 -35.52 24.63
C ARG A 142 -29.47 -34.96 25.34
N VAL A 143 -30.59 -35.66 25.23
CA VAL A 143 -31.81 -35.44 26.02
C VAL A 143 -31.80 -36.48 27.14
N ARG A 144 -31.62 -36.00 28.36
CA ARG A 144 -31.51 -36.84 29.56
C ARG A 144 -32.72 -36.63 30.46
N LEU A 145 -33.35 -37.73 30.86
CA LEU A 145 -34.55 -37.71 31.69
C LEU A 145 -34.21 -38.21 33.10
N PHE A 146 -34.48 -37.41 34.12
CA PHE A 146 -34.32 -37.80 35.53
C PHE A 146 -35.68 -37.85 36.22
N PRO A 147 -36.13 -39.01 36.73
CA PRO A 147 -37.35 -39.05 37.53
C PRO A 147 -37.10 -38.33 38.86
N LYS A 148 -38.05 -37.50 39.28
CA LYS A 148 -37.99 -36.75 40.54
C LYS A 148 -39.18 -37.08 41.44
N ALA A 149 -38.87 -37.34 42.69
CA ALA A 149 -39.85 -37.61 43.71
C ALA A 149 -40.54 -36.32 44.17
N ALA A 150 -41.81 -36.44 44.57
CA ALA A 150 -42.58 -35.37 45.19
C ALA A 150 -41.87 -34.87 46.44
N ASP A 151 -41.90 -33.58 46.71
CA ASP A 151 -41.35 -33.07 47.96
C ASP A 151 -42.26 -33.48 49.14
N ARG A 152 -41.73 -34.31 50.05
CA ARG A 152 -42.46 -34.83 51.22
C ARG A 152 -41.57 -34.74 52.46
N ALA A 153 -41.90 -33.81 53.34
CA ALA A 153 -41.18 -33.59 54.59
C ALA A 153 -41.14 -34.87 55.45
N ASN A 154 -39.95 -35.25 55.92
CA ASN A 154 -39.69 -36.43 56.75
C ASN A 154 -40.07 -37.79 56.13
N TYR A 155 -40.27 -37.86 54.80
CA TYR A 155 -40.59 -39.10 54.11
C TYR A 155 -39.32 -39.80 53.57
N TYR A 156 -38.43 -39.05 52.93
CA TYR A 156 -37.19 -39.57 52.36
C TYR A 156 -36.06 -39.63 53.37
N GLY A 157 -35.18 -40.63 53.23
CA GLY A 157 -34.00 -40.79 54.10
C GLY A 157 -32.91 -39.72 53.90
N SER A 158 -32.94 -39.01 52.76
CA SER A 158 -32.11 -37.83 52.46
C SER A 158 -32.63 -37.11 51.21
N ASP A 159 -32.20 -35.87 50.98
CA ASP A 159 -32.55 -35.15 49.74
C ASP A 159 -31.96 -35.82 48.49
N ALA A 160 -30.84 -36.54 48.64
CA ALA A 160 -30.15 -37.22 47.54
C ALA A 160 -30.93 -38.41 46.95
N VAL A 161 -31.91 -38.96 47.67
CA VAL A 161 -32.75 -40.07 47.17
C VAL A 161 -33.99 -39.60 46.41
N THR A 162 -34.17 -38.27 46.23
CA THR A 162 -35.33 -37.70 45.52
C THR A 162 -35.15 -37.65 44.00
N VAL A 163 -33.98 -38.02 43.47
CA VAL A 163 -33.69 -38.07 42.03
C VAL A 163 -33.25 -39.48 41.66
N GLY A 164 -33.98 -40.13 40.73
CA GLY A 164 -33.64 -41.48 40.28
C GLY A 164 -32.62 -41.51 39.13
N LEU A 165 -32.33 -42.71 38.64
CA LEU A 165 -31.34 -42.92 37.57
C LEU A 165 -31.79 -42.28 36.25
N PRO A 166 -30.87 -41.62 35.52
CA PRO A 166 -31.20 -41.00 34.25
C PRO A 166 -31.40 -42.01 33.12
N THR A 167 -32.21 -41.62 32.13
CA THR A 167 -32.26 -42.26 30.81
C THR A 167 -31.81 -41.28 29.72
N ASP A 168 -30.89 -41.73 28.87
CA ASP A 168 -30.22 -40.89 27.86
C ASP A 168 -30.69 -41.22 26.44
N TYR A 169 -31.02 -40.18 25.68
CA TYR A 169 -31.24 -40.24 24.24
C TYR A 169 -30.29 -39.27 23.54
N ILE A 170 -29.51 -39.76 22.57
CA ILE A 170 -28.70 -38.88 21.71
C ILE A 170 -29.48 -38.65 20.41
N VAL A 171 -29.87 -37.40 20.18
CA VAL A 171 -30.72 -36.97 19.09
C VAL A 171 -30.01 -35.99 18.17
N ARG A 172 -30.36 -36.00 16.88
CA ARG A 172 -29.84 -35.06 15.87
C ARG A 172 -30.82 -34.87 14.73
N GLN A 173 -30.86 -33.65 14.21
CA GLN A 173 -31.42 -33.30 12.91
C GLN A 173 -30.52 -32.23 12.28
N GLU A 174 -30.20 -32.37 11.00
CA GLU A 174 -29.45 -31.35 10.26
C GLU A 174 -30.32 -30.12 10.01
N ALA A 175 -29.70 -28.93 9.99
CA ALA A 175 -30.40 -27.72 9.61
C ALA A 175 -30.84 -27.77 8.14
N ALA A 176 -32.04 -27.27 7.87
CA ALA A 176 -32.50 -27.07 6.49
C ALA A 176 -31.88 -25.80 5.88
N ILE A 177 -31.65 -24.79 6.72
CA ILE A 177 -31.07 -23.50 6.34
C ILE A 177 -29.92 -23.16 7.28
N GLU A 178 -28.80 -22.73 6.69
CA GLU A 178 -27.66 -22.16 7.40
C GLU A 178 -27.38 -20.80 6.77
N ASP A 179 -27.65 -19.70 7.45
CA ASP A 179 -27.50 -18.34 6.93
C ASP A 179 -26.50 -17.51 7.75
N ALA A 180 -25.95 -16.47 7.14
CA ALA A 180 -24.99 -15.54 7.76
C ALA A 180 -23.78 -16.21 8.46
N ILE A 181 -23.28 -17.33 7.93
CA ILE A 181 -22.19 -18.11 8.55
C ILE A 181 -20.88 -17.32 8.68
N PHE A 182 -20.66 -16.33 7.82
CA PHE A 182 -19.52 -15.42 7.88
C PHE A 182 -20.04 -13.97 7.87
N PRO A 183 -19.42 -13.07 8.66
CA PRO A 183 -19.75 -11.64 8.61
C PRO A 183 -19.42 -11.06 7.22
N ASP A 184 -20.14 -10.05 6.78
CA ASP A 184 -19.82 -9.33 5.54
C ASP A 184 -18.74 -8.28 5.80
N ASN A 185 -17.47 -8.66 5.62
CA ASN A 185 -16.33 -7.76 5.74
C ASN A 185 -15.20 -8.20 4.79
N PRO A 186 -15.37 -7.98 3.47
CA PRO A 186 -14.45 -8.49 2.46
C PRO A 186 -13.03 -7.96 2.63
N GLU A 187 -12.85 -6.75 3.17
CA GLU A 187 -11.54 -6.13 3.39
C GLU A 187 -10.71 -6.88 4.45
N LEU A 188 -11.36 -7.41 5.49
CA LEU A 188 -10.69 -8.24 6.50
C LEU A 188 -10.64 -9.71 6.09
N GLN A 189 -11.56 -10.16 5.23
CA GLN A 189 -11.68 -11.56 4.85
C GLN A 189 -10.70 -12.01 3.78
N LEU A 190 -10.28 -11.14 2.86
CA LEU A 190 -9.23 -11.44 1.90
C LEU A 190 -8.19 -10.33 1.88
N GLN A 191 -6.97 -10.70 2.25
CA GLN A 191 -5.83 -9.80 2.32
C GLN A 191 -4.62 -10.43 1.62
N ALA A 192 -3.80 -9.60 0.99
CA ALA A 192 -2.56 -10.00 0.35
C ALA A 192 -1.39 -9.20 0.91
N PHE A 193 -0.25 -9.87 1.07
CA PHE A 193 0.96 -9.31 1.66
C PHE A 193 2.15 -9.57 0.74
N TYR A 194 2.94 -8.54 0.49
CA TYR A 194 4.22 -8.65 -0.20
C TYR A 194 5.33 -8.13 0.70
N PHE A 195 6.36 -8.95 0.94
CA PHE A 195 7.40 -8.65 1.91
C PHE A 195 8.72 -8.28 1.23
N GLN A 196 9.39 -7.28 1.79
CA GLN A 196 10.81 -7.06 1.49
C GLN A 196 11.67 -8.00 2.35
N PRO A 197 12.87 -8.39 1.88
CA PRO A 197 13.81 -9.16 2.69
C PRO A 197 14.10 -8.48 4.03
N GLY A 198 13.90 -9.21 5.13
CA GLY A 198 14.11 -8.70 6.49
C GLY A 198 13.98 -9.80 7.54
N ALA A 199 14.38 -9.54 8.78
CA ALA A 199 14.40 -10.57 9.83
C ALA A 199 13.02 -10.89 10.44
N ASN A 200 12.05 -9.97 10.35
CA ASN A 200 10.80 -10.03 11.12
C ASN A 200 9.56 -10.35 10.26
N ILE A 201 9.74 -10.98 9.09
CA ILE A 201 8.64 -11.23 8.13
C ILE A 201 7.47 -11.99 8.76
N SER A 202 7.75 -13.13 9.41
CA SER A 202 6.71 -13.96 10.04
C SER A 202 5.97 -13.21 11.15
N GLN A 203 6.70 -12.40 11.94
CA GLN A 203 6.13 -11.60 13.01
C GLN A 203 5.19 -10.51 12.45
N LEU A 204 5.60 -9.83 11.37
CA LEU A 204 4.79 -8.82 10.70
C LEU A 204 3.50 -9.43 10.13
N LEU A 205 3.59 -10.58 9.46
CA LEU A 205 2.41 -11.29 8.96
C LEU A 205 1.45 -11.65 10.10
N ALA A 206 1.97 -12.21 11.20
CA ALA A 206 1.17 -12.61 12.35
C ALA A 206 0.46 -11.42 12.99
N GLN A 207 1.17 -10.31 13.15
CA GLN A 207 0.61 -9.08 13.71
C GLN A 207 -0.51 -8.51 12.83
N GLN A 208 -0.35 -8.53 11.50
CA GLN A 208 -1.38 -8.04 10.57
C GLN A 208 -2.64 -8.91 10.56
N LEU A 209 -2.50 -10.21 10.78
CA LEU A 209 -3.62 -11.17 10.80
C LEU A 209 -4.22 -11.37 12.20
N GLY A 210 -3.62 -10.80 13.23
CA GLY A 210 -4.02 -11.05 14.61
C GLY A 210 -3.81 -12.51 15.03
N LEU A 211 -2.62 -13.04 14.75
CA LEU A 211 -2.18 -14.39 15.09
C LEU A 211 -0.98 -14.36 16.04
N LYS A 212 -0.77 -15.45 16.76
CA LYS A 212 0.49 -15.73 17.45
C LYS A 212 1.50 -16.32 16.47
N GLN A 213 2.77 -16.04 16.72
CA GLN A 213 3.87 -16.61 15.95
C GLN A 213 5.00 -17.10 16.86
N GLN A 214 5.53 -18.28 16.53
CA GLN A 214 6.74 -18.84 17.12
C GLN A 214 7.60 -19.45 15.99
N GLY A 215 8.69 -18.77 15.64
CA GLY A 215 9.52 -19.16 14.48
C GLY A 215 8.75 -19.02 13.16
N PHE A 216 8.38 -20.13 12.54
CA PHE A 216 7.55 -20.14 11.33
C PHE A 216 6.15 -20.72 11.57
N SER A 217 5.82 -21.04 12.82
CA SER A 217 4.53 -21.56 13.23
C SER A 217 3.60 -20.43 13.66
N PHE A 218 2.36 -20.50 13.18
CA PHE A 218 1.28 -19.56 13.43
C PHE A 218 0.15 -20.29 14.17
N SER A 219 -0.43 -19.63 15.17
CA SER A 219 -1.57 -20.15 15.93
C SER A 219 -2.54 -19.02 16.32
N GLY A 220 -3.73 -19.40 16.76
CA GLY A 220 -4.72 -18.45 17.32
C GLY A 220 -4.29 -17.85 18.66
N PHE A 221 -4.95 -16.77 19.09
CA PHE A 221 -4.79 -16.28 20.45
C PHE A 221 -5.45 -17.20 21.49
N PRO A 222 -4.95 -17.25 22.74
CA PRO A 222 -5.58 -18.04 23.77
C PRO A 222 -7.03 -17.61 24.02
N GLY A 223 -7.92 -18.58 24.20
CA GLY A 223 -9.35 -18.32 24.39
C GLY A 223 -10.15 -18.22 23.09
N GLN A 224 -9.51 -18.35 21.92
CA GLN A 224 -10.16 -18.34 20.61
C GLN A 224 -9.80 -19.59 19.81
N ARG A 225 -10.82 -20.26 19.25
CA ARG A 225 -10.60 -21.39 18.35
C ARG A 225 -10.20 -20.88 16.98
N THR A 226 -9.04 -21.31 16.48
CA THR A 226 -8.56 -21.04 15.13
C THR A 226 -8.28 -22.33 14.40
N VAL A 227 -8.74 -22.43 13.15
CA VAL A 227 -8.51 -23.57 12.25
C VAL A 227 -7.72 -23.08 11.04
N PHE A 228 -6.63 -23.76 10.72
CA PHE A 228 -5.76 -23.39 9.62
C PHE A 228 -5.91 -24.31 8.41
N GLY A 229 -5.71 -23.73 7.24
CA GLY A 229 -5.45 -24.46 6.01
C GLY A 229 -4.47 -23.69 5.14
N GLY A 230 -3.99 -24.34 4.11
CA GLY A 230 -3.16 -23.70 3.11
C GLY A 230 -3.23 -24.42 1.78
N SER A 231 -2.95 -23.68 0.72
CA SER A 231 -2.84 -24.24 -0.62
C SER A 231 -1.48 -24.92 -0.83
N GLY A 232 -1.41 -25.75 -1.88
CA GLY A 232 -0.14 -26.38 -2.30
C GLY A 232 0.89 -25.41 -2.91
N THR A 233 0.57 -24.12 -3.09
CA THR A 233 1.50 -23.13 -3.64
C THR A 233 2.51 -22.65 -2.60
N VAL A 234 2.21 -22.82 -1.31
CA VAL A 234 3.10 -22.51 -0.20
C VAL A 234 3.48 -23.79 0.52
N ARG A 235 4.76 -24.00 0.80
CA ARG A 235 5.20 -25.19 1.54
C ARG A 235 4.97 -25.00 3.04
N HIS A 236 3.98 -25.71 3.56
CA HIS A 236 3.58 -25.64 4.96
C HIS A 236 3.22 -27.03 5.51
N SER A 237 3.12 -27.12 6.83
CA SER A 237 2.47 -28.22 7.54
C SER A 237 1.39 -27.66 8.46
N VAL A 238 0.34 -28.44 8.67
CA VAL A 238 -0.76 -28.14 9.60
C VAL A 238 -0.69 -29.15 10.75
N SER A 239 -0.97 -28.72 11.99
CA SER A 239 -1.03 -29.63 13.13
C SER A 239 -2.21 -30.60 13.03
N ALA A 240 -2.18 -31.72 13.75
CA ALA A 240 -3.21 -32.76 13.66
C ALA A 240 -4.61 -32.31 14.12
N ASP A 241 -4.69 -31.22 14.87
CA ASP A 241 -5.91 -30.56 15.33
C ASP A 241 -6.30 -29.34 14.47
N ASP A 242 -5.58 -29.08 13.39
CA ASP A 242 -5.65 -27.90 12.53
C ASP A 242 -5.49 -26.55 13.28
N GLY A 243 -5.03 -26.57 14.53
CA GLY A 243 -4.90 -25.39 15.39
C GLY A 243 -3.69 -24.51 15.11
N SER A 244 -2.75 -24.99 14.29
CA SER A 244 -1.54 -24.27 13.92
C SER A 244 -1.06 -24.62 12.50
N LEU A 245 -0.40 -23.66 11.85
CA LEU A 245 0.24 -23.83 10.56
C LEU A 245 1.70 -23.39 10.61
N THR A 246 2.60 -24.23 10.13
CA THR A 246 4.04 -23.95 10.10
C THR A 246 4.53 -23.84 8.67
N PHE A 247 5.07 -22.67 8.29
CA PHE A 247 5.78 -22.54 7.01
C PHE A 247 7.12 -23.26 7.06
N SER A 248 7.55 -23.81 5.93
CA SER A 248 8.78 -24.60 5.88
C SER A 248 10.04 -23.77 6.14
N ASN A 249 10.07 -22.52 5.67
CA ASN A 249 11.16 -21.56 5.86
C ASN A 249 10.67 -20.14 5.51
N GLN A 250 11.51 -19.13 5.78
CA GLN A 250 11.19 -17.73 5.51
C GLN A 250 11.08 -17.40 4.01
N THR A 251 11.84 -18.08 3.15
CA THR A 251 11.84 -17.84 1.69
C THR A 251 10.47 -18.13 1.07
N GLU A 252 9.65 -18.98 1.69
CA GLU A 252 8.25 -19.20 1.31
C GLU A 252 7.40 -17.92 1.37
N LEU A 253 7.83 -16.88 2.09
CA LEU A 253 7.11 -15.61 2.23
C LEU A 253 7.68 -14.49 1.34
N LEU A 254 8.75 -14.77 0.58
CA LEU A 254 9.49 -13.77 -0.20
C LEU A 254 9.28 -13.95 -1.71
N GLY A 255 9.28 -12.83 -2.44
CA GLY A 255 9.20 -12.82 -3.91
C GLY A 255 7.82 -13.21 -4.46
N GLN A 256 6.82 -13.34 -3.60
CA GLN A 256 5.45 -13.66 -3.97
C GLN A 256 4.45 -12.95 -3.08
N TRP A 257 3.23 -12.77 -3.58
CA TRP A 257 2.11 -12.32 -2.76
C TRP A 257 1.65 -13.48 -1.89
N ILE A 258 1.58 -13.26 -0.58
CA ILE A 258 1.00 -14.18 0.39
C ILE A 258 -0.42 -13.72 0.66
N LEU A 259 -1.39 -14.55 0.27
CA LEU A 259 -2.80 -14.28 0.47
C LEU A 259 -3.30 -15.02 1.69
N ALA A 260 -4.10 -14.34 2.50
CA ALA A 260 -4.74 -14.89 3.68
C ALA A 260 -6.25 -14.67 3.57
N LEU A 261 -7.00 -15.76 3.57
CA LEU A 261 -8.45 -15.74 3.76
C LEU A 261 -8.74 -15.94 5.24
N VAL A 262 -9.35 -14.95 5.88
CA VAL A 262 -9.68 -14.96 7.30
C VAL A 262 -11.18 -14.91 7.48
N LEU A 263 -11.78 -16.01 7.91
CA LEU A 263 -13.22 -16.14 8.07
C LEU A 263 -13.55 -16.40 9.53
N ASP A 264 -14.41 -15.57 10.13
CA ASP A 264 -14.96 -15.84 11.45
C ASP A 264 -16.29 -16.57 11.28
N LEU A 265 -16.30 -17.88 11.49
CA LEU A 265 -17.50 -18.70 11.49
C LEU A 265 -18.37 -18.33 12.69
N LYS A 266 -19.54 -17.74 12.43
CA LYS A 266 -20.52 -17.32 13.45
C LYS A 266 -21.37 -18.49 13.94
N ARG A 267 -20.70 -19.53 14.41
CA ARG A 267 -21.29 -20.71 15.03
C ARG A 267 -20.47 -21.08 16.25
N ASP A 268 -21.15 -21.51 17.31
CA ASP A 268 -20.45 -21.96 18.49
C ASP A 268 -19.64 -23.24 18.27
N TRP A 269 -18.81 -23.59 19.25
CA TRP A 269 -17.91 -24.74 19.10
C TRP A 269 -18.62 -26.10 19.05
N THR A 270 -19.88 -26.18 19.52
CA THR A 270 -20.66 -27.43 19.50
C THR A 270 -21.27 -27.73 18.13
N TRP A 271 -21.46 -26.68 17.31
CA TRP A 271 -21.96 -26.78 15.95
C TRP A 271 -21.05 -27.59 15.03
N ASP A 272 -21.66 -28.48 14.23
CA ASP A 272 -20.98 -29.29 13.22
C ASP A 272 -21.86 -29.55 11.99
N GLY A 273 -22.49 -28.51 11.45
CA GLY A 273 -23.35 -28.60 10.26
C GLY A 273 -22.59 -28.76 8.93
N PHE A 274 -21.26 -28.58 8.93
CA PHE A 274 -20.45 -28.73 7.72
C PHE A 274 -20.46 -30.16 7.18
N GLY A 275 -20.55 -30.26 5.84
CA GLY A 275 -20.34 -31.49 5.08
C GLY A 275 -18.86 -31.78 4.86
N GLN A 276 -18.55 -32.79 4.05
CA GLN A 276 -17.19 -33.20 3.74
C GLN A 276 -16.85 -32.95 2.26
N PRO A 277 -15.82 -32.14 1.93
CA PRO A 277 -15.06 -31.25 2.82
C PRO A 277 -15.90 -30.04 3.26
N ALA A 278 -15.60 -29.47 4.44
CA ALA A 278 -16.34 -28.34 4.99
C ALA A 278 -16.24 -27.09 4.12
N LEU A 279 -15.01 -26.67 3.81
CA LEU A 279 -14.73 -25.53 2.95
C LEU A 279 -13.82 -25.94 1.80
N SER A 280 -14.15 -25.49 0.59
CA SER A 280 -13.26 -25.56 -0.58
C SER A 280 -12.87 -24.16 -1.03
N PHE A 281 -11.59 -23.95 -1.30
CA PHE A 281 -11.03 -22.67 -1.70
C PHE A 281 -10.65 -22.74 -3.17
N GLN A 282 -11.09 -21.75 -3.95
CA GLN A 282 -10.75 -21.64 -5.36
C GLN A 282 -10.10 -20.29 -5.65
N ARG A 283 -9.10 -20.30 -6.53
CA ARG A 283 -8.51 -19.10 -7.14
C ARG A 283 -8.77 -19.16 -8.64
N ASN A 284 -9.45 -18.16 -9.19
CA ASN A 284 -9.84 -18.10 -10.60
C ASN A 284 -10.51 -19.41 -11.06
N ALA A 285 -11.50 -19.88 -10.30
CA ALA A 285 -12.24 -21.13 -10.47
C ALA A 285 -11.43 -22.45 -10.32
N SER A 286 -10.11 -22.38 -10.07
CA SER A 286 -9.29 -23.57 -9.80
C SER A 286 -9.27 -23.86 -8.30
N ASN A 287 -9.58 -25.09 -7.89
CA ASN A 287 -9.48 -25.51 -6.49
C ASN A 287 -7.99 -25.51 -6.04
N ILE A 288 -7.69 -24.77 -4.97
CA ILE A 288 -6.35 -24.63 -4.41
C ILE A 288 -6.18 -25.33 -3.07
N GLY A 289 -7.26 -25.79 -2.44
CA GLY A 289 -7.23 -26.49 -1.17
C GLY A 289 -8.59 -26.60 -0.50
N VAL A 290 -8.65 -27.40 0.56
CA VAL A 290 -9.88 -27.66 1.33
C VAL A 290 -9.57 -27.65 2.83
N ILE A 291 -10.58 -27.40 3.65
CA ILE A 291 -10.57 -27.58 5.10
C ILE A 291 -11.71 -28.54 5.45
N ALA A 292 -11.43 -29.56 6.28
CA ALA A 292 -12.43 -30.54 6.73
C ALA A 292 -13.18 -30.12 8.02
N PHE A 293 -12.70 -29.07 8.71
CA PHE A 293 -13.20 -28.51 9.98
C PHE A 293 -13.30 -29.55 11.11
N PRO A 294 -12.22 -29.77 11.88
CA PRO A 294 -12.15 -30.89 12.83
C PRO A 294 -13.05 -30.66 14.07
N ARG A 295 -13.67 -31.72 14.62
CA ARG A 295 -14.36 -31.68 15.94
C ARG A 295 -13.37 -31.80 17.12
N VAL A 296 -12.28 -31.04 17.04
CA VAL A 296 -11.22 -30.96 18.05
C VAL A 296 -10.90 -29.48 18.27
N VAL A 297 -10.51 -29.13 19.49
CA VAL A 297 -10.05 -27.80 19.86
C VAL A 297 -8.59 -27.88 20.28
N ALA A 298 -7.77 -26.93 19.81
CA ALA A 298 -6.37 -26.84 20.20
C ALA A 298 -6.23 -26.41 21.67
N ALA A 299 -5.16 -26.85 22.33
CA ALA A 299 -4.95 -26.56 23.76
C ALA A 299 -4.88 -25.05 24.07
N ASP A 300 -4.35 -24.23 23.16
CA ASP A 300 -4.31 -22.78 23.35
C ASP A 300 -5.72 -22.15 23.28
N ALA A 301 -6.62 -22.70 22.48
CA ALA A 301 -7.96 -22.14 22.28
C ALA A 301 -8.80 -22.17 23.56
N VAL A 302 -8.55 -23.10 24.49
CA VAL A 302 -9.23 -23.11 25.80
C VAL A 302 -8.73 -22.07 26.79
N GLY A 303 -7.78 -21.23 26.40
CA GLY A 303 -7.35 -20.05 27.15
C GLY A 303 -6.44 -20.35 28.34
N ASN A 304 -6.04 -19.29 29.04
CA ASN A 304 -5.27 -19.43 30.28
C ASN A 304 -6.21 -19.71 31.47
N PRO A 305 -5.70 -20.32 32.56
CA PRO A 305 -6.48 -20.49 33.78
C PRO A 305 -7.13 -19.17 34.25
N GLY A 306 -8.44 -19.19 34.47
CA GLY A 306 -9.23 -18.03 34.89
C GLY A 306 -9.75 -17.13 33.76
N GLN A 307 -9.43 -17.43 32.49
CA GLN A 307 -10.06 -16.79 31.33
C GLN A 307 -11.15 -17.72 30.76
N THR A 308 -12.32 -17.16 30.47
CA THR A 308 -13.39 -17.90 29.78
C THR A 308 -13.16 -17.81 28.27
N PRO A 309 -13.03 -18.95 27.55
CA PRO A 309 -12.92 -18.93 26.10
C PRO A 309 -14.17 -18.38 25.44
N ASP A 310 -13.98 -17.63 24.36
CA ASP A 310 -15.08 -17.19 23.51
C ASP A 310 -15.48 -18.34 22.59
N ARG A 311 -16.62 -18.95 22.93
CA ARG A 311 -17.17 -20.09 22.19
C ARG A 311 -18.14 -19.67 21.10
N SER A 312 -18.47 -18.38 20.96
CA SER A 312 -19.50 -17.91 20.03
C SER A 312 -19.07 -17.98 18.56
N PHE A 313 -17.78 -18.17 18.28
CA PHE A 313 -17.25 -18.28 16.93
C PHE A 313 -16.01 -19.17 16.84
N SER A 314 -15.64 -19.52 15.62
CA SER A 314 -14.34 -20.12 15.29
C SER A 314 -13.69 -19.33 14.14
N ARG A 315 -12.43 -18.95 14.29
CA ARG A 315 -11.66 -18.32 13.22
C ARG A 315 -11.08 -19.36 12.27
N ILE A 316 -11.15 -19.10 10.98
CA ILE A 316 -10.58 -19.94 9.93
C ILE A 316 -9.57 -19.09 9.17
N VAL A 317 -8.34 -19.58 9.03
CA VAL A 317 -7.28 -18.89 8.27
C VAL A 317 -6.76 -19.83 7.19
N PHE A 318 -6.90 -19.43 5.94
CA PHE A 318 -6.39 -20.17 4.79
C PHE A 318 -5.31 -19.36 4.06
N PHE A 319 -4.11 -19.93 3.89
CA PHE A 319 -3.01 -19.29 3.19
C PHE A 319 -2.85 -19.77 1.74
N ASP A 320 -2.56 -18.84 0.84
CA ASP A 320 -2.15 -19.10 -0.55
C ASP A 320 -0.99 -18.20 -0.94
N ALA A 321 -0.31 -18.52 -2.03
CA ALA A 321 0.66 -17.63 -2.65
C ALA A 321 0.51 -17.55 -4.16
N VAL A 322 0.84 -16.36 -4.67
CA VAL A 322 0.82 -16.02 -6.09
C VAL A 322 2.14 -15.35 -6.44
N ASN A 323 2.86 -15.92 -7.41
CA ASN A 323 4.04 -15.31 -7.97
C ASN A 323 3.65 -14.11 -8.86
N PRO A 324 4.07 -12.86 -8.55
CA PRO A 324 3.80 -11.69 -9.37
C PRO A 324 4.75 -11.50 -10.54
N GLN A 325 5.80 -12.31 -10.64
CA GLN A 325 6.75 -12.18 -11.74
C GLN A 325 6.08 -12.59 -13.06
N PRO A 326 6.19 -11.76 -14.10
CA PRO A 326 5.63 -12.10 -15.39
C PRO A 326 6.40 -13.27 -16.00
N VAL A 327 5.68 -14.18 -16.65
CA VAL A 327 6.30 -15.25 -17.44
C VAL A 327 6.73 -14.67 -18.77
N GLN A 328 8.01 -14.83 -19.14
CA GLN A 328 8.51 -14.36 -20.44
C GLN A 328 7.65 -14.89 -21.59
N PRO A 329 7.36 -14.08 -22.63
CA PRO A 329 7.89 -12.73 -22.90
C PRO A 329 7.05 -11.58 -22.32
N HIS A 330 6.11 -11.84 -21.40
CA HIS A 330 5.21 -10.80 -20.89
C HIS A 330 5.94 -9.80 -19.99
N LEU A 331 5.49 -8.56 -20.02
CA LEU A 331 5.95 -7.47 -19.15
C LEU A 331 5.15 -7.47 -17.82
N PRO A 332 5.68 -6.85 -16.75
CA PRO A 332 4.97 -6.77 -15.48
C PRO A 332 3.59 -6.09 -15.64
N ARG A 333 2.54 -6.72 -15.12
CA ARG A 333 1.17 -6.21 -15.11
C ARG A 333 0.54 -6.48 -13.75
N GLU A 334 -0.48 -5.71 -13.40
CA GLU A 334 -1.27 -5.95 -12.21
C GLU A 334 -1.95 -7.32 -12.29
N LEU A 335 -2.11 -7.98 -11.15
CA LEU A 335 -2.83 -9.25 -11.09
C LEU A 335 -4.26 -9.00 -10.66
N ASN A 336 -5.21 -9.52 -11.43
CA ASN A 336 -6.62 -9.53 -11.07
C ASN A 336 -7.02 -10.97 -10.72
N LEU A 337 -7.31 -11.22 -9.46
CA LEU A 337 -7.63 -12.53 -8.93
C LEU A 337 -9.03 -12.53 -8.34
N THR A 338 -9.72 -13.66 -8.43
CA THR A 338 -10.98 -13.90 -7.74
C THR A 338 -10.84 -15.13 -6.88
N TYR A 339 -11.01 -14.96 -5.57
CA TYR A 339 -11.11 -16.07 -4.63
C TYR A 339 -12.56 -16.43 -4.41
N THR A 340 -12.85 -17.73 -4.46
CA THR A 340 -14.18 -18.26 -4.21
C THR A 340 -14.10 -19.29 -3.12
N ILE A 341 -14.88 -19.11 -2.06
CA ILE A 341 -15.00 -20.04 -0.93
C ILE A 341 -16.34 -20.74 -1.06
N ILE A 342 -16.31 -22.06 -1.10
CA ILE A 342 -17.49 -22.91 -1.19
C ILE A 342 -17.66 -23.61 0.15
N ALA A 343 -18.73 -23.27 0.87
CA ALA A 343 -19.10 -23.91 2.12
C ALA A 343 -20.13 -25.01 1.85
N ASN A 344 -19.77 -26.25 2.18
CA ASN A 344 -20.64 -27.41 2.04
C ASN A 344 -21.26 -27.77 3.38
N PHE A 345 -22.54 -28.14 3.36
CA PHE A 345 -23.27 -28.57 4.54
C PHE A 345 -23.77 -30.01 4.36
N THR A 346 -24.07 -30.68 5.45
CA THR A 346 -24.59 -32.05 5.41
C THR A 346 -25.96 -32.13 4.75
N ALA A 347 -26.83 -31.13 4.98
CA ALA A 347 -28.18 -31.08 4.38
C ALA A 347 -28.53 -29.71 3.78
N ALA A 348 -28.11 -28.60 4.40
CA ALA A 348 -28.37 -27.26 3.88
C ALA A 348 -27.71 -27.03 2.50
N THR A 349 -28.21 -26.03 1.77
CA THR A 349 -27.70 -25.71 0.43
C THR A 349 -26.27 -25.17 0.52
N THR A 350 -25.39 -25.66 -0.36
CA THR A 350 -24.02 -25.14 -0.51
C THR A 350 -24.01 -23.63 -0.74
N GLN A 351 -23.12 -22.93 -0.05
CA GLN A 351 -22.94 -21.49 -0.18
C GLN A 351 -21.63 -21.13 -0.83
N GLN A 352 -21.62 -20.01 -1.55
CA GLN A 352 -20.46 -19.52 -2.28
C GLN A 352 -20.21 -18.04 -1.96
N PHE A 353 -18.98 -17.74 -1.56
CA PHE A 353 -18.52 -16.39 -1.25
C PHE A 353 -17.40 -16.01 -2.21
N SER A 354 -17.50 -14.84 -2.86
CA SER A 354 -16.53 -14.40 -3.87
C SER A 354 -15.86 -13.10 -3.46
N TYR A 355 -14.53 -13.09 -3.52
CA TYR A 355 -13.67 -12.00 -3.07
C TYR A 355 -12.70 -11.64 -4.21
N PRO A 356 -12.96 -10.55 -4.97
CA PRO A 356 -12.04 -10.08 -5.99
C PRO A 356 -10.91 -9.26 -5.36
N ILE A 357 -9.67 -9.51 -5.79
CA ILE A 357 -8.51 -8.72 -5.36
C ILE A 357 -7.63 -8.36 -6.56
N ARG A 358 -7.28 -7.08 -6.64
CA ARG A 358 -6.32 -6.53 -7.60
C ARG A 358 -5.01 -6.29 -6.87
N LEU A 359 -3.90 -6.80 -7.40
CA LEU A 359 -2.59 -6.70 -6.77
C LEU A 359 -1.66 -5.83 -7.63
N PRO A 360 -0.93 -4.88 -7.01
CA PRO A 360 0.00 -4.02 -7.71
C PRO A 360 1.21 -4.79 -8.25
N ILE A 361 1.85 -4.18 -9.26
CA ILE A 361 3.13 -4.65 -9.80
C ILE A 361 4.23 -4.51 -8.73
N THR A 362 4.96 -5.59 -8.49
CA THR A 362 6.09 -5.64 -7.54
C THR A 362 7.45 -5.76 -8.21
N THR A 363 7.47 -5.94 -9.53
CA THR A 363 8.70 -6.17 -10.30
C THR A 363 9.07 -4.90 -11.06
N PRO A 364 10.22 -4.27 -10.75
CA PRO A 364 10.66 -3.08 -11.49
C PRO A 364 10.89 -3.31 -12.98
N PRO A 365 10.79 -2.25 -13.80
CA PRO A 365 11.18 -2.32 -15.20
C PRO A 365 12.63 -2.82 -15.35
N ALA A 366 12.83 -3.80 -16.25
CA ALA A 366 14.14 -4.37 -16.50
C ALA A 366 15.04 -3.45 -17.37
N GLN A 367 14.42 -2.60 -18.18
CA GLN A 367 15.12 -1.66 -19.05
C GLN A 367 15.95 -0.66 -18.22
N THR A 368 17.23 -0.56 -18.56
CA THR A 368 18.12 0.45 -17.97
C THR A 368 18.28 1.62 -18.95
N PRO A 369 18.17 2.88 -18.49
CA PRO A 369 18.40 4.03 -19.36
C PRO A 369 19.83 4.07 -19.89
N LYS A 370 20.00 4.55 -21.12
CA LYS A 370 21.30 4.87 -21.72
C LYS A 370 21.16 6.10 -22.61
N ILE A 371 21.89 7.15 -22.27
CA ILE A 371 21.86 8.42 -23.02
C ILE A 371 22.80 8.34 -24.21
N VAL A 372 22.34 8.78 -25.38
CA VAL A 372 23.12 8.91 -26.61
C VAL A 372 23.56 10.35 -26.82
N SER A 373 22.62 11.28 -26.67
CA SER A 373 22.87 12.69 -26.90
C SER A 373 21.96 13.55 -26.02
N THR A 374 22.33 14.83 -25.89
CA THR A 374 21.56 15.84 -25.17
C THR A 374 21.66 17.16 -25.92
N GLY A 375 20.71 18.06 -25.70
CA GLY A 375 20.75 19.39 -26.29
C GLY A 375 19.67 20.31 -25.77
N ILE A 376 19.57 21.49 -26.36
CA ILE A 376 18.56 22.49 -26.01
C ILE A 376 17.43 22.44 -27.05
N ALA A 377 16.20 22.28 -26.57
CA ALA A 377 14.99 22.38 -27.35
C ALA A 377 14.45 23.80 -27.16
N GLU A 378 14.16 24.49 -28.26
CA GLU A 378 13.71 25.88 -28.23
C GLU A 378 12.33 26.01 -28.89
N SER A 379 11.41 26.76 -28.28
CA SER A 379 10.11 27.10 -28.89
C SER A 379 10.32 27.87 -30.21
N PRO A 380 9.35 27.98 -31.12
CA PRO A 380 9.56 28.66 -32.41
C PRO A 380 10.13 30.09 -32.29
N TYR A 381 10.94 30.49 -33.27
CA TYR A 381 11.52 31.83 -33.32
C TYR A 381 10.50 32.85 -33.84
N HIS A 382 10.30 33.94 -33.10
CA HIS A 382 9.39 35.03 -33.48
C HIS A 382 10.11 36.37 -33.48
N HIS A 383 9.87 37.17 -34.52
CA HIS A 383 10.38 38.53 -34.67
C HIS A 383 9.26 39.49 -35.10
N SER A 384 9.42 40.77 -34.82
CA SER A 384 8.50 41.82 -35.28
C SER A 384 8.48 41.93 -36.81
N PRO A 385 7.43 42.48 -37.45
CA PRO A 385 7.36 42.59 -38.91
C PRO A 385 8.52 43.40 -39.55
N ASP A 386 9.02 44.40 -38.84
CA ASP A 386 10.20 45.20 -39.20
C ASP A 386 11.52 44.56 -38.78
N TYR A 387 11.46 43.43 -38.05
CA TYR A 387 12.61 42.69 -37.51
C TYR A 387 13.48 43.51 -36.55
N SER A 388 12.88 44.51 -35.90
CA SER A 388 13.53 45.34 -34.88
C SER A 388 13.59 44.66 -33.51
N GLU A 389 12.74 43.68 -33.23
CA GLU A 389 12.75 42.94 -31.98
C GLU A 389 12.40 41.46 -32.16
N THR A 390 12.79 40.64 -31.18
CA THR A 390 12.48 39.20 -31.12
C THR A 390 11.97 38.84 -29.74
N THR A 391 11.10 37.83 -29.65
CA THR A 391 10.63 37.35 -28.34
C THR A 391 11.61 36.35 -27.72
N PRO A 392 11.75 36.31 -26.38
CA PRO A 392 12.41 35.19 -25.70
C PRO A 392 11.82 33.85 -26.13
N ARG A 393 12.67 32.84 -26.33
CA ARG A 393 12.26 31.46 -26.61
C ARG A 393 12.20 30.68 -25.30
N ASP A 394 11.21 29.81 -25.17
CA ASP A 394 11.21 28.79 -24.13
C ASP A 394 12.29 27.78 -24.45
N ARG A 395 13.10 27.43 -23.45
CA ARG A 395 14.24 26.53 -23.62
C ARG A 395 14.15 25.41 -22.63
N TYR A 396 14.29 24.18 -23.12
CA TYR A 396 14.27 22.97 -22.31
C TYR A 396 15.49 22.12 -22.63
N LEU A 397 16.01 21.39 -21.64
CA LEU A 397 16.98 20.35 -21.88
C LEU A 397 16.25 19.13 -22.46
N TRP A 398 16.69 18.65 -23.62
CA TRP A 398 16.24 17.37 -24.17
C TRP A 398 17.34 16.31 -24.04
N ILE A 399 16.91 15.07 -23.88
CA ILE A 399 17.74 13.87 -23.77
C ILE A 399 17.26 12.86 -24.78
N GLU A 400 18.19 12.28 -25.54
CA GLU A 400 17.94 11.12 -26.40
C GLU A 400 18.48 9.85 -25.73
N PHE A 401 17.60 8.87 -25.58
CA PHE A 401 17.97 7.53 -25.14
C PHE A 401 18.27 6.62 -26.34
N ASP A 402 19.02 5.54 -26.11
CA ASP A 402 19.49 4.64 -27.17
C ASP A 402 18.39 3.82 -27.85
N ARG A 403 17.23 3.69 -27.20
CA ARG A 403 16.06 2.96 -27.69
C ARG A 403 14.78 3.46 -27.01
N PRO A 404 13.61 3.26 -27.64
CA PRO A 404 12.32 3.58 -27.01
C PRO A 404 12.10 2.73 -25.75
N LEU A 405 11.07 3.08 -24.98
CA LEU A 405 10.62 2.26 -23.86
C LEU A 405 10.15 0.89 -24.37
N GLU A 406 10.55 -0.17 -23.66
CA GLU A 406 10.11 -1.55 -23.91
C GLU A 406 8.62 -1.72 -23.59
N ASP A 407 8.12 -0.95 -22.61
CA ASP A 407 6.72 -0.86 -22.26
C ASP A 407 6.18 0.56 -22.54
N ASP A 408 5.15 0.67 -23.39
CA ASP A 408 4.48 1.95 -23.68
C ASP A 408 3.74 2.53 -22.46
N ASP A 409 3.50 1.72 -21.42
CA ASP A 409 2.84 2.12 -20.16
C ASP A 409 3.84 2.59 -19.07
N ASP A 410 5.14 2.53 -19.36
CA ASP A 410 6.24 3.06 -18.52
C ASP A 410 6.67 4.47 -18.96
N ASN A 411 7.57 5.09 -18.20
CA ASN A 411 8.24 6.31 -18.62
C ASN A 411 9.69 6.40 -18.10
N TYR A 412 10.48 7.31 -18.66
CA TYR A 412 11.73 7.76 -18.05
C TYR A 412 11.48 8.78 -16.95
N PHE A 413 12.27 8.66 -15.88
CA PHE A 413 12.24 9.53 -14.72
C PHE A 413 13.65 10.05 -14.43
N GLY A 414 13.75 11.29 -13.96
CA GLY A 414 14.98 11.92 -13.51
C GLY A 414 14.83 12.45 -12.09
N ARG A 415 15.86 12.31 -11.27
CA ARG A 415 15.97 13.01 -9.98
C ARG A 415 17.33 13.62 -9.81
N VAL A 416 17.39 14.78 -9.15
CA VAL A 416 18.65 15.44 -8.79
C VAL A 416 19.27 14.70 -7.61
N LEU A 417 20.56 14.38 -7.73
CA LEU A 417 21.38 13.84 -6.63
C LEU A 417 22.27 14.90 -6.01
N ALA A 418 22.80 15.81 -6.83
CA ALA A 418 23.71 16.85 -6.40
C ALA A 418 23.68 18.06 -7.34
N TYR A 419 24.10 19.20 -6.79
CA TYR A 419 24.31 20.46 -7.51
C TYR A 419 25.72 20.97 -7.23
N GLY A 420 26.37 21.54 -8.25
CA GLY A 420 27.64 22.24 -8.11
C GLY A 420 27.67 23.50 -9.00
N PRO A 421 28.20 24.63 -8.50
CA PRO A 421 28.31 25.84 -9.30
C PRO A 421 29.32 25.66 -10.46
N ASP A 422 29.18 26.45 -11.53
CA ASP A 422 30.11 26.41 -12.66
C ASP A 422 31.43 27.13 -12.26
N PRO A 423 32.56 26.41 -12.21
CA PRO A 423 33.83 26.99 -11.77
C PRO A 423 34.37 28.05 -12.73
N LEU A 424 33.86 28.14 -13.97
CA LEU A 424 34.27 29.16 -14.93
C LEU A 424 33.58 30.51 -14.71
N LEU A 425 32.58 30.59 -13.83
CA LEU A 425 31.80 31.83 -13.63
C LEU A 425 32.25 32.64 -12.40
N ALA A 426 33.05 32.06 -11.50
CA ALA A 426 33.45 32.71 -10.26
C ALA A 426 34.93 32.46 -9.91
N GLY A 427 35.66 33.52 -9.61
CA GLY A 427 37.06 33.49 -9.18
C GLY A 427 37.27 32.66 -7.91
N ALA A 428 36.28 32.67 -7.00
CA ALA A 428 36.29 31.88 -5.77
C ALA A 428 36.29 30.35 -6.00
N LEU A 429 35.85 29.89 -7.18
CA LEU A 429 35.79 28.48 -7.54
C LEU A 429 37.00 28.00 -8.33
N LEU A 430 37.91 28.92 -8.69
CA LEU A 430 39.16 28.56 -9.34
C LEU A 430 39.98 27.64 -8.42
N PRO A 431 40.76 26.69 -8.97
CA PRO A 431 41.56 25.77 -8.17
C PRO A 431 42.42 26.48 -7.13
N GLN A 432 42.23 26.13 -5.86
CA GLN A 432 42.98 26.71 -4.74
C GLN A 432 44.14 25.79 -4.33
N PRO A 433 45.24 26.33 -3.76
CA PRO A 433 46.39 25.54 -3.33
C PRO A 433 46.07 24.57 -2.19
N GLN A 434 45.09 24.89 -1.34
CA GLN A 434 44.66 24.04 -0.23
C GLN A 434 43.28 23.42 -0.52
N PRO A 435 43.14 22.08 -0.48
CA PRO A 435 41.85 21.42 -0.72
C PRO A 435 40.73 21.83 0.24
N SER A 436 41.06 22.29 1.45
CA SER A 436 40.08 22.80 2.43
C SER A 436 39.42 24.12 2.02
N GLU A 437 39.97 24.81 1.01
CA GLU A 437 39.41 26.03 0.43
C GLU A 437 38.50 25.74 -0.75
N MET A 438 38.41 24.47 -1.20
CA MET A 438 37.47 24.03 -2.23
C MET A 438 36.11 23.68 -1.60
N LEU A 439 35.05 23.76 -2.41
CA LEU A 439 33.72 23.32 -1.98
C LEU A 439 33.72 21.80 -1.68
N PRO A 440 33.00 21.36 -0.63
CA PRO A 440 32.90 19.95 -0.30
C PRO A 440 32.10 19.19 -1.37
N GLU A 441 32.38 17.89 -1.49
CA GLU A 441 31.60 16.98 -2.31
C GLU A 441 30.17 16.87 -1.76
N ALA A 442 29.18 16.93 -2.65
CA ALA A 442 27.78 16.79 -2.27
C ALA A 442 27.47 15.34 -1.90
N VAL A 443 26.76 15.14 -0.78
CA VAL A 443 26.27 13.82 -0.36
C VAL A 443 25.01 13.49 -1.14
N GLU A 444 25.04 12.38 -1.88
CA GLU A 444 23.90 11.94 -2.68
C GLU A 444 22.83 11.25 -1.81
N PRO A 445 21.58 11.72 -1.83
CA PRO A 445 20.53 11.13 -1.02
C PRO A 445 20.04 9.78 -1.57
N PRO A 446 19.57 8.87 -0.70
CA PRO A 446 18.90 7.65 -1.16
C PRO A 446 17.62 7.98 -1.95
N LEU A 447 17.09 6.99 -2.67
CA LEU A 447 15.82 7.13 -3.39
C LEU A 447 14.68 7.37 -2.37
N PRO A 448 13.94 8.51 -2.45
CA PRO A 448 12.93 8.86 -1.46
C PRO A 448 11.62 8.12 -1.74
N ILE A 449 11.65 6.79 -1.61
CA ILE A 449 10.47 5.92 -1.71
C ILE A 449 10.25 5.21 -0.38
N ASP A 450 9.01 4.82 -0.11
CA ASP A 450 8.69 4.01 1.07
C ASP A 450 9.48 2.68 1.00
N PRO A 451 10.21 2.29 2.07
CA PRO A 451 10.89 1.01 2.13
C PRO A 451 9.94 -0.19 2.05
N GLU A 452 8.65 -0.01 2.33
CA GLU A 452 7.59 -1.02 2.26
C GLU A 452 7.99 -2.39 2.84
N PRO A 453 8.44 -2.50 4.11
CA PRO A 453 8.87 -3.77 4.69
C PRO A 453 7.79 -4.87 4.55
N VAL A 454 6.53 -4.46 4.60
CA VAL A 454 5.38 -5.23 4.12
C VAL A 454 4.43 -4.29 3.39
N ARG A 455 3.99 -4.70 2.20
CA ARG A 455 2.88 -4.08 1.47
C ARG A 455 1.64 -4.94 1.67
N ARG A 456 0.59 -4.37 2.27
CA ARG A 456 -0.70 -5.03 2.52
C ARG A 456 -1.75 -4.48 1.57
N ILE A 457 -2.47 -5.38 0.90
CA ILE A 457 -3.60 -5.07 0.02
C ILE A 457 -4.83 -5.84 0.50
N PHE A 458 -6.02 -5.23 0.43
CA PHE A 458 -7.29 -5.90 0.75
C PHE A 458 -8.23 -5.96 -0.45
N SER A 459 -9.18 -6.89 -0.40
CA SER A 459 -10.23 -7.05 -1.41
C SER A 459 -10.98 -5.73 -1.62
N GLY A 460 -11.08 -5.27 -2.87
CA GLY A 460 -11.74 -4.01 -3.23
C GLY A 460 -10.92 -2.72 -3.07
N GLN A 461 -9.65 -2.80 -2.64
CA GLN A 461 -8.79 -1.63 -2.48
C GLN A 461 -8.55 -0.87 -3.81
N SER A 462 -8.61 0.46 -3.75
CA SER A 462 -8.25 1.34 -4.88
C SER A 462 -6.73 1.46 -5.07
N ALA A 463 -6.30 1.67 -6.31
CA ALA A 463 -4.89 1.93 -6.62
C ALA A 463 -4.40 3.23 -5.97
N ASP A 464 -3.15 3.21 -5.49
CA ASP A 464 -2.43 4.40 -5.03
C ASP A 464 -1.20 4.68 -5.92
N GLU A 465 -0.59 5.84 -5.69
CA GLU A 465 0.56 6.33 -6.47
C GLU A 465 1.89 6.10 -5.74
N SER A 466 2.00 5.00 -4.96
CA SER A 466 3.16 4.71 -4.12
C SER A 466 4.49 4.89 -4.83
N GLY A 467 5.31 5.80 -4.32
CA GLY A 467 6.64 6.13 -4.80
C GLY A 467 6.70 6.92 -6.12
N LEU A 468 5.57 7.29 -6.74
CA LEU A 468 5.55 8.00 -8.03
C LEU A 468 6.19 9.39 -7.95
N ASP A 469 6.05 10.06 -6.81
CA ASP A 469 6.63 11.36 -6.50
C ASP A 469 8.13 11.31 -6.14
N GLY A 470 8.71 10.11 -6.02
CA GLY A 470 10.11 9.92 -5.70
C GLY A 470 11.08 10.39 -6.79
N MET A 471 10.61 10.55 -8.03
CA MET A 471 11.36 11.07 -9.17
C MET A 471 10.47 11.93 -10.08
N THR A 472 11.08 12.88 -10.80
CA THR A 472 10.37 13.71 -11.78
C THR A 472 10.19 12.95 -13.08
N GLN A 473 8.95 12.80 -13.52
CA GLN A 473 8.61 12.20 -14.80
C GLN A 473 9.12 13.05 -15.96
N MET A 474 9.80 12.44 -16.93
CA MET A 474 10.24 13.14 -18.15
C MET A 474 9.10 13.27 -19.16
N VAL A 475 9.16 14.30 -20.00
CA VAL A 475 8.11 14.56 -20.99
C VAL A 475 8.53 13.98 -22.34
N PRO A 476 7.86 12.93 -22.87
CA PRO A 476 8.20 12.38 -24.17
C PRO A 476 7.94 13.40 -25.28
N ALA A 477 8.81 13.42 -26.29
CA ALA A 477 8.55 14.18 -27.50
C ALA A 477 7.36 13.60 -28.27
N ASP A 478 6.62 14.48 -28.97
CA ASP A 478 5.57 14.04 -29.88
C ASP A 478 6.14 13.10 -30.96
N LYS A 479 5.37 12.06 -31.33
CA LYS A 479 5.77 11.04 -32.32
C LYS A 479 5.75 11.57 -33.77
N VAL A 480 6.18 12.81 -34.00
CA VAL A 480 6.28 13.49 -35.30
C VAL A 480 7.72 13.94 -35.53
N GLY A 481 8.17 13.89 -36.78
CA GLY A 481 9.54 14.29 -37.13
C GLY A 481 10.60 13.45 -36.42
N VAL A 482 11.61 14.10 -35.84
CA VAL A 482 12.66 13.42 -35.04
C VAL A 482 12.11 12.69 -33.80
N GLY A 483 10.97 13.11 -33.24
CA GLY A 483 10.33 12.45 -32.10
C GLY A 483 9.62 11.12 -32.45
N LYS A 484 9.48 10.77 -33.73
CA LYS A 484 8.87 9.49 -34.18
C LYS A 484 9.62 8.26 -33.65
N SER A 485 10.91 8.39 -33.33
CA SER A 485 11.72 7.30 -32.74
C SER A 485 11.26 6.89 -31.34
N GLY A 486 10.53 7.75 -30.61
CA GLY A 486 10.17 7.52 -29.20
C GLY A 486 11.37 7.57 -28.25
N THR A 487 12.49 8.16 -28.67
CA THR A 487 13.74 8.20 -27.89
C THR A 487 14.03 9.57 -27.25
N PHE A 488 13.33 10.62 -27.67
CA PHE A 488 13.55 12.00 -27.22
C PHE A 488 12.61 12.37 -26.09
N PHE A 489 13.18 12.92 -25.01
CA PHE A 489 12.43 13.35 -23.83
C PHE A 489 12.94 14.71 -23.35
N LEU A 490 12.04 15.60 -22.92
CA LEU A 490 12.41 16.79 -22.18
C LEU A 490 12.63 16.42 -20.71
N LEU A 491 13.72 16.93 -20.13
CA LEU A 491 13.96 16.89 -18.69
C LEU A 491 13.37 18.17 -18.07
N PRO A 492 12.31 18.06 -17.24
CA PRO A 492 11.80 19.22 -16.52
C PRO A 492 12.86 19.82 -15.59
N LEU A 493 12.72 21.10 -15.28
CA LEU A 493 13.54 21.74 -14.25
C LEU A 493 13.33 21.04 -12.90
N PRO A 494 14.35 21.02 -12.02
CA PRO A 494 14.20 20.50 -10.67
C PRO A 494 13.01 21.18 -9.94
N PRO A 495 12.31 20.46 -9.06
CA PRO A 495 11.24 21.05 -8.27
C PRO A 495 11.72 22.30 -7.52
N SER A 496 10.91 23.35 -7.52
CA SER A 496 11.21 24.67 -6.92
C SER A 496 12.23 25.54 -7.65
N ILE A 497 12.74 25.11 -8.82
CA ILE A 497 13.60 25.92 -9.68
C ILE A 497 12.80 26.49 -10.86
N GLY A 498 12.77 27.82 -10.98
CA GLY A 498 12.23 28.56 -12.11
C GLY A 498 13.24 28.77 -13.25
N SER A 499 12.76 29.22 -14.41
CA SER A 499 13.62 29.43 -15.60
C SER A 499 14.64 30.56 -15.46
N GLU A 500 14.44 31.46 -14.50
CA GLU A 500 15.32 32.62 -14.26
C GLU A 500 16.22 32.47 -13.02
N ASP A 501 16.17 31.30 -12.36
CA ASP A 501 16.95 31.06 -11.14
C ASP A 501 18.44 30.90 -11.45
N LEU A 502 19.29 31.46 -10.59
CA LEU A 502 20.74 31.50 -10.79
C LEU A 502 21.40 30.12 -10.72
N GLU A 503 20.74 29.16 -10.05
CA GLU A 503 21.15 27.76 -9.97
C GLU A 503 21.30 27.14 -11.38
N LEU A 504 20.56 27.62 -12.38
CA LEU A 504 20.65 27.14 -13.76
C LEU A 504 21.99 27.46 -14.44
N PHE A 505 22.82 28.34 -13.86
CA PHE A 505 24.20 28.51 -14.32
C PHE A 505 25.16 27.39 -13.89
N GLY A 506 24.76 26.56 -12.92
CA GLY A 506 25.61 25.46 -12.43
C GLY A 506 25.41 24.14 -13.16
N PHE A 507 26.04 23.11 -12.62
CA PHE A 507 25.98 21.72 -13.06
C PHE A 507 25.21 20.86 -12.07
N TRP A 508 24.47 19.90 -12.61
CA TRP A 508 23.62 18.99 -11.86
C TRP A 508 24.12 17.55 -12.06
N THR A 509 24.03 16.76 -11.00
CA THR A 509 24.11 15.31 -11.09
C THR A 509 22.70 14.75 -11.02
N TYR A 510 22.31 13.97 -12.02
CA TYR A 510 21.03 13.28 -12.10
C TYR A 510 21.19 11.78 -11.97
N GLU A 511 20.15 11.15 -11.43
CA GLU A 511 19.86 9.74 -11.60
C GLU A 511 18.65 9.59 -12.51
N PHE A 512 18.79 8.78 -13.57
CA PHE A 512 17.71 8.41 -14.47
C PHE A 512 17.29 6.96 -14.26
N ARG A 513 15.99 6.68 -14.34
CA ARG A 513 15.41 5.33 -14.28
C ARG A 513 14.27 5.20 -15.27
N VAL A 514 13.98 3.97 -15.69
CA VAL A 514 12.65 3.63 -16.24
C VAL A 514 11.73 3.29 -15.07
N GLY A 515 10.48 3.73 -15.11
CA GLY A 515 9.51 3.46 -14.04
C GLY A 515 8.08 3.26 -14.54
N HIS A 516 7.29 2.54 -13.74
CA HIS A 516 5.86 2.33 -13.99
C HIS A 516 5.06 3.61 -13.71
N VAL A 517 4.38 4.15 -14.73
CA VAL A 517 3.56 5.36 -14.58
C VAL A 517 2.07 5.08 -14.61
N LYS A 518 1.61 4.19 -15.51
CA LYS A 518 0.17 4.01 -15.74
C LYS A 518 -0.48 2.98 -14.83
N TYR A 519 0.21 1.88 -14.56
CA TYR A 519 -0.31 0.81 -13.70
C TYR A 519 0.03 1.04 -12.24
N TRP A 520 -0.80 0.46 -11.39
CA TRP A 520 -0.59 0.38 -9.96
C TRP A 520 0.62 -0.50 -9.65
N SER A 521 1.57 0.07 -8.92
CA SER A 521 2.81 -0.59 -8.51
C SER A 521 3.10 -0.28 -7.05
N THR A 522 3.82 -1.18 -6.39
CA THR A 522 4.40 -0.91 -5.07
C THR A 522 5.54 0.11 -5.23
N ALA A 523 5.88 0.85 -4.18
CA ALA A 523 6.99 1.82 -4.23
C ALA A 523 8.31 1.13 -4.64
N GLN A 524 8.58 -0.05 -4.09
CA GLN A 524 9.77 -0.84 -4.44
C GLN A 524 9.72 -1.49 -5.82
N GLY A 525 8.53 -1.67 -6.40
CA GLY A 525 8.32 -2.13 -7.77
C GLY A 525 8.38 -1.01 -8.80
N ARG A 526 8.42 0.27 -8.38
CA ARG A 526 8.18 1.43 -9.24
C ARG A 526 9.29 1.66 -10.25
N TYR A 527 10.54 1.68 -9.80
CA TYR A 527 11.68 2.18 -10.58
C TYR A 527 12.74 1.11 -10.81
N GLY A 528 13.18 0.98 -12.06
CA GLY A 528 14.23 0.07 -12.49
C GLY A 528 15.63 0.48 -12.05
N ARG A 529 16.64 0.02 -12.80
CA ARG A 529 18.05 0.27 -12.47
C ARG A 529 18.45 1.72 -12.73
N PRO A 530 19.29 2.33 -11.86
CA PRO A 530 19.74 3.72 -12.00
C PRO A 530 20.81 3.89 -13.07
N LEU A 531 20.73 5.01 -13.78
CA LEU A 531 21.82 5.61 -14.55
C LEU A 531 22.21 6.95 -13.90
N ARG A 532 23.40 7.03 -13.30
CA ARG A 532 23.93 8.27 -12.72
C ARG A 532 24.72 9.07 -13.76
N VAL A 533 24.42 10.36 -13.89
CA VAL A 533 25.07 11.27 -14.84
C VAL A 533 25.40 12.58 -14.15
N SER A 534 26.68 12.95 -14.11
CA SER A 534 27.15 14.24 -13.57
C SER A 534 27.43 15.24 -14.69
N GLY A 535 27.39 16.54 -14.35
CA GLY A 535 27.76 17.61 -15.28
C GLY A 535 26.62 18.04 -16.23
N ILE A 536 25.37 17.74 -15.90
CA ILE A 536 24.22 18.19 -16.69
C ILE A 536 23.97 19.67 -16.44
N GLN A 537 23.87 20.45 -17.50
CA GLN A 537 23.56 21.89 -17.44
C GLN A 537 22.20 22.13 -18.09
N HIS A 538 21.29 22.74 -17.35
CA HIS A 538 20.03 23.23 -17.90
C HIS A 538 20.25 24.51 -18.71
N PRO A 539 19.31 24.91 -19.58
CA PRO A 539 19.40 26.20 -20.25
C PRO A 539 19.58 27.34 -19.23
N PRO A 540 20.57 28.23 -19.41
CA PRO A 540 20.82 29.30 -18.46
C PRO A 540 19.69 30.35 -18.49
N PRO A 541 19.48 31.16 -17.45
CA PRO A 541 18.50 32.25 -17.42
C PRO A 541 18.61 33.20 -18.62
N HIS A 542 17.51 33.83 -19.02
CA HIS A 542 17.54 34.73 -20.18
C HIS A 542 18.49 35.91 -19.95
N LEU A 543 19.23 36.30 -20.99
CA LEU A 543 20.03 37.52 -20.95
C LEU A 543 19.14 38.71 -21.31
N ILE A 544 18.98 39.65 -20.39
CA ILE A 544 18.18 40.86 -20.62
C ILE A 544 19.09 41.97 -21.15
N CYS A 545 18.77 42.47 -22.34
CA CYS A 545 19.41 43.65 -22.93
C CYS A 545 18.55 44.88 -22.64
N SER A 546 19.05 45.83 -21.84
CA SER A 546 18.39 47.09 -21.58
C SER A 546 19.01 48.18 -22.44
N VAL A 547 18.17 48.85 -23.24
CA VAL A 547 18.60 49.85 -24.22
C VAL A 547 17.96 51.19 -23.89
N GLU A 548 18.77 52.25 -23.85
CA GLU A 548 18.32 53.64 -23.73
C GLU A 548 18.82 54.47 -24.91
N ARG A 549 17.98 55.39 -25.39
CA ARG A 549 18.30 56.29 -26.50
C ARG A 549 18.33 57.73 -26.02
N SER A 550 19.35 58.48 -26.44
CA SER A 550 19.49 59.91 -26.17
C SER A 550 19.98 60.66 -27.42
N ASN A 551 20.00 62.00 -27.36
CA ASN A 551 20.55 62.84 -28.43
C ASN A 551 22.06 62.63 -28.67
N THR A 552 22.77 62.02 -27.73
CA THR A 552 24.22 61.81 -27.82
C THR A 552 24.58 60.38 -28.24
N GLY A 553 23.62 59.44 -28.28
CA GLY A 553 23.87 58.05 -28.65
C GLY A 553 22.94 57.04 -27.96
N ILE A 554 23.37 55.78 -27.94
CA ILE A 554 22.63 54.63 -27.37
C ILE A 554 23.41 54.07 -26.18
N GLY A 555 22.80 54.10 -25.00
CA GLY A 555 23.30 53.38 -23.82
C GLY A 555 22.74 51.97 -23.78
N VAL A 556 23.57 51.00 -23.43
CA VAL A 556 23.14 49.59 -23.35
C VAL A 556 23.74 48.94 -22.12
N THR A 557 22.93 48.18 -21.39
CA THR A 557 23.38 47.40 -20.23
C THR A 557 22.79 45.99 -20.22
N ALA A 558 23.52 45.03 -19.66
CA ALA A 558 23.05 43.67 -19.45
C ALA A 558 23.72 43.04 -18.20
N PRO A 559 23.04 42.15 -17.46
CA PRO A 559 23.59 41.50 -16.28
C PRO A 559 24.53 40.35 -16.64
N TYR A 560 25.63 40.20 -15.89
CA TYR A 560 26.52 39.04 -15.99
C TYR A 560 25.89 37.78 -15.39
N ALA A 561 26.33 36.62 -15.85
CA ALA A 561 26.01 35.35 -15.22
C ALA A 561 26.66 35.29 -13.82
N VAL A 562 25.87 34.91 -12.82
CA VAL A 562 26.34 34.75 -11.44
C VAL A 562 25.94 33.36 -10.98
N THR A 563 26.92 32.54 -10.64
CA THR A 563 26.66 31.21 -10.07
C THR A 563 26.39 31.33 -8.57
N VAL A 564 25.73 30.31 -8.02
CA VAL A 564 25.30 30.27 -6.62
C VAL A 564 25.69 28.95 -5.97
N TYR A 565 25.85 28.93 -4.66
CA TYR A 565 26.01 27.71 -3.88
C TYR A 565 25.28 27.85 -2.55
N ASN A 566 24.35 26.94 -2.26
CA ASN A 566 23.48 26.99 -1.09
C ASN A 566 22.76 28.36 -0.93
N GLY A 567 22.24 28.90 -2.03
CA GLY A 567 21.56 30.21 -2.08
C GLY A 567 22.50 31.42 -2.01
N ASN A 568 23.80 31.23 -1.83
CA ASN A 568 24.79 32.30 -1.79
C ASN A 568 25.37 32.57 -3.17
N ARG A 569 25.41 33.83 -3.58
CA ARG A 569 26.05 34.27 -4.82
C ARG A 569 27.56 34.18 -4.69
N LEU A 570 28.21 33.52 -5.65
CA LEU A 570 29.65 33.43 -5.72
C LEU A 570 30.15 34.46 -6.75
N TYR A 571 30.37 35.70 -6.28
CA TYR A 571 30.84 36.79 -7.11
C TYR A 571 31.63 37.82 -6.30
N ASP A 572 32.89 38.04 -6.66
CA ASP A 572 33.78 39.01 -6.00
C ASP A 572 34.76 39.67 -6.99
N PHE A 573 34.67 41.01 -7.10
CA PHE A 573 35.56 41.81 -7.95
C PHE A 573 37.05 41.71 -7.53
N GLU A 574 37.33 41.52 -6.25
CA GLU A 574 38.70 41.39 -5.74
C GLU A 574 39.30 40.01 -6.09
N LEU A 575 38.43 39.01 -6.32
CA LEU A 575 38.81 37.69 -6.79
C LEU A 575 38.86 37.55 -8.32
N GLY A 576 38.70 38.65 -9.06
CA GLY A 576 38.78 38.68 -10.51
C GLY A 576 37.45 38.53 -11.23
N ASP A 577 36.31 38.60 -10.56
CA ASP A 577 35.01 38.55 -11.25
C ASP A 577 34.68 39.89 -11.96
N PRO A 578 33.89 39.88 -13.04
CA PRO A 578 33.31 38.72 -13.72
C PRO A 578 34.36 37.97 -14.55
N GLN A 579 34.23 36.64 -14.61
CA GLN A 579 35.05 35.81 -15.52
C GLN A 579 34.53 35.87 -16.97
N THR A 580 33.22 35.98 -17.17
CA THR A 580 32.59 36.09 -18.49
C THR A 580 32.73 37.49 -19.09
N ARG A 581 32.53 37.61 -20.41
CA ARG A 581 32.47 38.90 -21.12
C ARG A 581 31.14 39.04 -21.84
N ILE A 582 30.54 40.22 -21.77
CA ILE A 582 29.35 40.58 -22.54
C ILE A 582 29.75 41.50 -23.69
N TRP A 583 29.32 41.17 -24.89
CA TRP A 583 29.45 41.99 -26.09
C TRP A 583 28.08 42.53 -26.50
N PHE A 584 28.05 43.80 -26.90
CA PHE A 584 26.84 44.45 -27.40
C PHE A 584 26.98 44.65 -28.90
N MET A 585 25.98 44.20 -29.65
CA MET A 585 25.95 44.23 -31.11
C MET A 585 24.82 45.15 -31.58
N LEU A 586 25.17 46.24 -32.26
CA LEU A 586 24.24 47.22 -32.80
C LEU A 586 23.90 46.89 -34.25
N TYR A 587 22.62 46.72 -34.54
CA TYR A 587 22.09 46.39 -35.86
C TYR A 587 21.21 47.52 -36.42
N ALA A 588 21.14 47.61 -37.75
CA ALA A 588 20.12 48.35 -38.48
C ALA A 588 19.20 47.40 -39.23
N GLN A 589 17.89 47.67 -39.21
CA GLN A 589 16.92 46.95 -40.03
C GLN A 589 16.91 47.50 -41.46
N VAL A 590 16.96 46.61 -42.45
CA VAL A 590 16.94 46.95 -43.87
C VAL A 590 15.91 46.09 -44.59
N LEU A 591 15.03 46.71 -45.36
CA LEU A 591 14.06 46.00 -46.19
C LEU A 591 14.78 45.30 -47.35
N GLN A 592 14.51 44.02 -47.57
CA GLN A 592 15.03 43.30 -48.73
C GLN A 592 14.54 43.95 -50.03
N ALA A 593 15.33 43.82 -51.11
CA ALA A 593 15.02 44.46 -52.40
C ALA A 593 13.69 43.97 -53.03
N ASP A 594 13.25 42.76 -52.69
CA ASP A 594 11.95 42.18 -53.09
C ASP A 594 10.79 42.63 -52.20
N SER A 595 11.05 43.47 -51.19
CA SER A 595 10.11 43.91 -50.16
C SER A 595 9.49 42.77 -49.35
N ALA A 596 10.08 41.57 -49.38
CA ALA A 596 9.48 40.38 -48.75
C ALA A 596 9.66 40.38 -47.23
N SER A 597 10.81 40.82 -46.72
CA SER A 597 11.06 40.92 -45.28
C SER A 597 12.19 41.90 -44.95
N HIS A 598 12.30 42.28 -43.67
CA HIS A 598 13.46 43.02 -43.17
C HIS A 598 14.62 42.07 -42.85
N ARG A 599 15.84 42.61 -42.80
CA ARG A 599 17.08 41.94 -42.39
C ARG A 599 17.89 42.85 -41.47
N ASN A 600 18.63 42.24 -40.56
CA ASN A 600 19.51 42.95 -39.63
C ASN A 600 20.94 43.01 -40.19
N ILE A 601 21.47 44.22 -40.36
CA ILE A 601 22.88 44.46 -40.73
C ILE A 601 23.63 44.94 -39.50
N LEU A 602 24.71 44.26 -39.12
CA LEU A 602 25.56 44.65 -38.00
C LEU A 602 26.29 45.96 -38.36
N LEU A 603 26.05 47.02 -37.57
CA LEU A 603 26.72 48.31 -37.71
C LEU A 603 28.01 48.37 -36.92
N HIS A 604 27.97 47.86 -35.68
CA HIS A 604 29.09 47.90 -34.75
C HIS A 604 28.88 46.90 -33.61
N HIS A 605 29.96 46.36 -33.06
CA HIS A 605 29.97 45.64 -31.80
C HIS A 605 31.06 46.18 -30.86
N LEU A 606 30.79 46.16 -29.56
CA LEU A 606 31.71 46.61 -28.52
C LEU A 606 31.66 45.69 -27.30
N ALA A 607 32.81 45.45 -26.69
CA ALA A 607 32.89 44.76 -25.41
C ALA A 607 32.34 45.65 -24.30
N GLY A 608 31.44 45.10 -23.49
CA GLY A 608 30.86 45.77 -22.33
C GLY A 608 31.89 46.04 -21.25
N GLN A 609 31.83 47.22 -20.65
CA GLN A 609 32.62 47.55 -19.48
C GLN A 609 31.83 47.20 -18.22
N THR A 610 32.48 46.54 -17.27
CA THR A 610 31.87 46.20 -15.99
C THR A 610 31.56 47.48 -15.20
N ILE A 611 30.29 47.69 -14.88
CA ILE A 611 29.83 48.87 -14.13
C ILE A 611 30.14 48.64 -12.65
N ARG A 612 31.29 49.16 -12.20
CA ARG A 612 31.61 49.20 -10.77
C ARG A 612 30.84 50.33 -10.12
N THR A 613 29.75 50.01 -9.44
CA THR A 613 29.21 50.94 -8.45
C THR A 613 30.20 50.98 -7.30
N LYS A 614 30.96 52.08 -7.16
CA LYS A 614 31.73 52.30 -5.93
C LYS A 614 30.75 52.22 -4.76
N PRO A 615 30.99 51.40 -3.73
CA PRO A 615 30.25 51.53 -2.48
C PRO A 615 30.42 52.98 -2.03
N ARG A 616 29.30 53.68 -1.84
CA ARG A 616 29.30 55.01 -1.23
C ARG A 616 29.89 54.81 0.16
N ASP A 617 31.08 55.34 0.40
CA ASP A 617 31.81 55.41 1.68
C ASP A 617 31.26 54.53 2.81
N GLN A 618 31.85 53.35 3.02
CA GLN A 618 32.24 52.80 4.33
C GLN A 618 32.55 51.31 4.21
N ALA A 619 33.58 50.90 4.94
CA ALA A 619 33.94 49.51 5.20
C ALA A 619 32.73 48.76 5.76
N VAL A 620 32.02 48.03 4.89
CA VAL A 620 31.22 46.90 5.31
C VAL A 620 32.10 45.69 5.05
N HIS A 621 32.51 45.02 6.12
CA HIS A 621 32.95 43.64 6.03
C HIS A 621 31.77 42.83 5.48
N THR A 622 31.64 42.75 4.17
CA THR A 622 30.75 41.79 3.54
C THR A 622 31.33 40.43 3.88
N ASN A 623 30.60 39.66 4.69
CA ASN A 623 30.87 38.24 4.86
C ASN A 623 31.02 37.66 3.45
N PRO A 624 32.14 37.00 3.08
CA PRO A 624 32.36 36.47 1.73
C PRO A 624 31.27 35.49 1.27
N GLN A 625 30.40 35.04 2.20
CA GLN A 625 29.21 34.25 1.91
C GLN A 625 28.01 35.06 1.38
N HIS A 626 27.99 36.39 1.51
CA HIS A 626 26.89 37.25 1.08
C HIS A 626 27.43 38.43 0.25
N GLY A 627 27.56 38.22 -1.06
CA GLY A 627 27.95 39.25 -2.03
C GLY A 627 26.93 40.40 -2.17
N SER A 628 27.26 41.40 -3.00
CA SER A 628 26.37 42.51 -3.37
C SER A 628 24.98 41.99 -3.80
N THR A 629 23.91 42.56 -3.22
CA THR A 629 22.51 42.19 -3.52
C THR A 629 22.04 42.64 -4.91
N ARG A 630 22.84 43.43 -5.63
CA ARG A 630 22.58 43.82 -7.03
C ARG A 630 23.41 42.97 -7.97
N ASP A 631 22.77 42.49 -9.04
CA ASP A 631 23.45 41.77 -10.11
C ASP A 631 24.51 42.67 -10.77
N PRO A 632 25.73 42.16 -10.98
CA PRO A 632 26.77 42.89 -11.68
C PRO A 632 26.35 43.12 -13.13
N LEU A 633 26.54 44.34 -13.63
CA LEU A 633 26.13 44.75 -14.98
C LEU A 633 27.35 45.05 -15.86
N ALA A 634 27.26 44.67 -17.13
CA ALA A 634 28.05 45.23 -18.20
C ALA A 634 27.31 46.42 -18.81
N GLY A 635 28.05 47.45 -19.24
CA GLY A 635 27.48 48.58 -19.97
C GLY A 635 28.41 49.11 -21.05
N ILE A 636 27.80 49.70 -22.08
CA ILE A 636 28.52 50.42 -23.13
C ILE A 636 27.68 51.58 -23.66
N PHE A 637 28.32 52.50 -24.37
CA PHE A 637 27.66 53.59 -25.05
C PHE A 637 28.09 53.65 -26.52
N PHE A 638 27.14 53.67 -27.44
CA PHE A 638 27.36 53.87 -28.87
C PHE A 638 27.14 55.35 -29.22
N PRO A 639 28.20 56.13 -29.52
CA PRO A 639 28.06 57.56 -29.80
C PRO A 639 27.31 57.83 -31.10
N GLU A 640 26.48 58.89 -31.12
CA GLU A 640 25.63 59.22 -32.27
C GLU A 640 26.42 59.44 -33.57
N ASN A 641 27.54 60.14 -33.47
CA ASN A 641 28.40 60.41 -34.63
C ASN A 641 28.95 59.13 -35.27
N VAL A 642 29.26 58.11 -34.45
CA VAL A 642 29.72 56.80 -34.94
C VAL A 642 28.58 56.05 -35.62
N ILE A 643 27.37 56.10 -35.06
CA ILE A 643 26.18 55.47 -35.66
C ILE A 643 25.89 56.09 -37.03
N GLU A 644 25.85 57.42 -37.13
CA GLU A 644 25.61 58.14 -38.38
C GLU A 644 26.68 57.84 -39.43
N GLU A 645 27.95 57.77 -39.03
CA GLU A 645 29.06 57.41 -39.94
C GLU A 645 28.89 55.99 -40.49
N ARG A 646 28.56 55.02 -39.64
CA ARG A 646 28.36 53.62 -40.04
C ARG A 646 27.16 53.46 -40.97
N LEU A 647 26.04 54.14 -40.68
CA LEU A 647 24.87 54.16 -41.56
C LEU A 647 25.22 54.79 -42.92
N ALA A 648 25.95 55.91 -42.93
CA ALA A 648 26.36 56.59 -44.15
C ALA A 648 27.27 55.73 -45.04
N ILE A 649 28.22 54.98 -44.45
CA ILE A 649 29.08 54.02 -45.18
C ILE A 649 28.25 52.96 -45.90
N LEU A 650 27.15 52.53 -45.29
CA LEU A 650 26.23 51.53 -45.85
C LEU A 650 25.12 52.13 -46.74
N GLY A 651 25.10 53.46 -46.91
CA GLY A 651 24.06 54.16 -47.67
C GLY A 651 22.67 54.12 -47.02
N LEU A 652 22.58 53.89 -45.70
CA LEU A 652 21.34 53.81 -44.95
C LEU A 652 20.96 55.18 -44.37
N PRO A 653 19.67 55.58 -44.37
CA PRO A 653 19.25 56.84 -43.79
C PRO A 653 19.37 56.85 -42.26
N ARG A 654 19.57 58.05 -41.70
CA ARG A 654 19.69 58.29 -40.25
C ARG A 654 18.45 57.86 -39.44
N THR A 655 17.30 57.78 -40.12
CA THR A 655 16.03 57.36 -39.53
C THR A 655 15.82 55.85 -39.57
N ASN A 656 16.82 55.07 -39.96
CA ASN A 656 16.70 53.60 -39.94
C ASN A 656 16.39 53.12 -38.51
N PRO A 657 15.47 52.17 -38.35
CA PRO A 657 15.31 51.46 -37.10
C PRO A 657 16.62 50.77 -36.72
N LEU A 658 16.91 50.79 -35.42
CA LEU A 658 18.11 50.21 -34.83
C LEU A 658 17.69 49.23 -33.75
N SER A 659 18.51 48.21 -33.54
CA SER A 659 18.32 47.24 -32.47
C SER A 659 19.64 46.81 -31.87
N VAL A 660 19.60 46.34 -30.63
CA VAL A 660 20.78 45.83 -29.94
C VAL A 660 20.56 44.38 -29.52
N LEU A 661 21.63 43.59 -29.64
CA LEU A 661 21.74 42.23 -29.15
C LEU A 661 22.90 42.17 -28.15
N SER A 662 22.69 41.53 -27.00
CA SER A 662 23.76 41.20 -26.05
C SER A 662 24.16 39.74 -26.20
N VAL A 663 25.47 39.48 -26.18
CA VAL A 663 26.05 38.13 -26.26
C VAL A 663 27.01 37.96 -25.10
N GLU A 664 26.73 37.03 -24.19
CA GLU A 664 27.63 36.66 -23.11
C GLU A 664 28.45 35.43 -23.53
N VAL A 665 29.78 35.54 -23.45
CA VAL A 665 30.71 34.46 -23.78
C VAL A 665 31.44 33.99 -22.52
N LEU A 666 31.72 32.69 -22.47
CA LEU A 666 32.57 32.10 -21.43
C LEU A 666 33.97 32.73 -21.43
N PRO A 667 34.68 32.70 -20.29
CA PRO A 667 35.97 33.36 -20.13
C PRO A 667 36.97 33.07 -21.24
N GLY A 668 37.76 34.12 -21.44
CA GLY A 668 38.95 34.20 -22.24
C GLY A 668 40.11 33.36 -21.67
N PRO A 669 41.31 33.95 -21.56
CA PRO A 669 42.09 33.71 -20.34
C PRO A 669 41.25 34.00 -19.09
N LEU A 670 41.41 33.20 -18.04
CA LEU A 670 40.73 33.43 -16.76
C LEU A 670 41.23 34.74 -16.15
N ASN A 671 40.33 35.51 -15.55
CA ASN A 671 40.72 36.71 -14.82
C ASN A 671 41.18 36.29 -13.42
N LEU A 672 42.49 36.01 -13.31
CA LEU A 672 43.08 35.44 -12.10
C LEU A 672 43.30 36.51 -11.02
N PRO A 673 42.90 36.22 -9.77
CA PRO A 673 43.22 37.09 -8.65
C PRO A 673 44.72 37.13 -8.36
N ALA A 674 45.19 38.20 -7.71
CA ALA A 674 46.61 38.46 -7.54
C ALA A 674 47.37 37.32 -6.85
N ASN A 675 46.73 36.60 -5.92
CA ASN A 675 47.26 35.44 -5.22
C ASN A 675 47.43 34.20 -6.14
N LEU A 676 46.67 34.10 -7.23
CA LEU A 676 46.71 32.98 -8.18
C LEU A 676 47.54 33.27 -9.45
N LYS A 677 47.88 34.54 -9.72
CA LYS A 677 48.68 34.93 -10.90
C LYS A 677 50.04 34.22 -10.99
N ASN A 678 50.65 33.89 -9.85
CA ASN A 678 51.95 33.20 -9.81
C ASN A 678 51.85 31.69 -10.10
N PHE A 679 50.64 31.12 -10.03
CA PHE A 679 50.35 29.71 -10.32
C PHE A 679 49.82 29.50 -11.75
N ALA A 680 49.69 30.59 -12.51
CA ALA A 680 49.17 30.59 -13.86
C ALA A 680 50.23 30.11 -14.87
N GLY A 681 49.81 29.33 -15.87
CA GLY A 681 50.67 28.97 -17.01
C GLY A 681 51.09 30.22 -17.81
N LYS A 682 52.17 30.10 -18.61
CA LYS A 682 52.75 31.20 -19.42
C LYS A 682 51.75 31.92 -20.35
N ASP A 683 50.60 31.32 -20.63
CA ASP A 683 49.57 31.83 -21.55
C ASP A 683 48.41 32.55 -20.84
N ALA A 684 48.41 32.64 -19.50
CA ALA A 684 47.31 33.18 -18.70
C ALA A 684 47.11 34.71 -18.75
N GLY A 685 47.89 35.42 -19.57
CA GLY A 685 47.79 36.87 -19.78
C GLY A 685 47.67 37.28 -21.24
N ALA A 686 47.40 36.33 -22.15
CA ALA A 686 47.34 36.61 -23.57
C ALA A 686 45.90 36.90 -24.01
N ASP A 687 45.69 38.17 -24.39
CA ASP A 687 44.68 38.67 -25.32
C ASP A 687 43.38 39.27 -24.75
N ASP A 688 43.51 40.38 -24.03
CA ASP A 688 42.38 41.29 -23.72
C ASP A 688 41.71 41.88 -24.98
N GLN A 689 42.36 41.76 -26.17
CA GLN A 689 41.90 42.28 -27.46
C GLN A 689 41.19 41.24 -28.35
N GLU A 690 40.95 40.02 -27.85
CA GLU A 690 40.19 39.00 -28.59
C GLU A 690 38.77 39.51 -28.93
N ASP A 691 38.33 39.31 -30.18
CA ASP A 691 36.99 39.67 -30.68
C ASP A 691 36.15 38.41 -31.00
N PRO A 692 35.62 37.71 -29.96
CA PRO A 692 34.97 36.40 -30.09
C PRO A 692 33.59 36.45 -30.74
N VAL A 693 33.07 37.64 -31.05
CA VAL A 693 31.79 37.83 -31.75
C VAL A 693 31.95 38.44 -33.14
N GLY A 694 33.17 38.83 -33.51
CA GLY A 694 33.56 39.30 -34.84
C GLY A 694 34.59 38.39 -35.49
N MET A 695 35.85 38.84 -35.57
CA MET A 695 36.91 38.12 -36.30
C MET A 695 37.22 36.72 -35.74
N ASN A 696 36.95 36.48 -34.46
CA ASN A 696 37.23 35.23 -33.75
C ASN A 696 35.95 34.46 -33.41
N LEU A 697 34.86 34.67 -34.16
CA LEU A 697 33.60 33.97 -33.92
C LEU A 697 33.79 32.44 -33.92
N GLY A 698 33.30 31.80 -32.86
CA GLY A 698 33.42 30.36 -32.64
C GLY A 698 34.67 29.93 -31.87
N LEU A 699 35.63 30.82 -31.58
CA LEU A 699 36.75 30.51 -30.67
C LEU A 699 36.33 30.42 -29.20
N ARG A 700 35.23 31.08 -28.83
CA ARG A 700 34.63 31.03 -27.49
C ARG A 700 33.23 30.45 -27.54
N ARG A 701 32.89 29.68 -26.51
CA ARG A 701 31.51 29.21 -26.32
C ARG A 701 30.65 30.38 -25.85
N ILE A 702 29.56 30.61 -26.56
CA ILE A 702 28.50 31.53 -26.13
C ILE A 702 27.77 30.88 -24.96
N LEU A 703 27.68 31.59 -23.83
CA LEU A 703 26.93 31.16 -22.66
C LEU A 703 25.43 31.42 -22.88
N ARG A 704 25.09 32.63 -23.30
CA ARG A 704 23.71 33.04 -23.60
C ARG A 704 23.67 34.26 -24.50
N THR A 705 22.56 34.41 -25.21
CA THR A 705 22.24 35.56 -26.06
C THR A 705 20.93 36.19 -25.58
N SER A 706 20.83 37.51 -25.66
CA SER A 706 19.56 38.18 -25.43
C SER A 706 18.64 38.02 -26.65
N PRO A 707 17.35 38.29 -26.51
CA PRO A 707 16.54 38.67 -27.66
C PRO A 707 17.09 39.97 -28.30
N LEU A 708 16.81 40.16 -29.58
CA LEU A 708 16.98 41.43 -30.26
C LEU A 708 16.04 42.46 -29.63
N THR A 709 16.59 43.58 -29.17
CA THR A 709 15.85 44.64 -28.49
C THR A 709 15.85 45.89 -29.34
N ALA A 710 14.66 46.38 -29.70
CA ALA A 710 14.53 47.61 -30.49
C ALA A 710 15.05 48.82 -29.70
N VAL A 711 15.78 49.71 -30.40
CA VAL A 711 16.21 50.99 -29.82
C VAL A 711 15.01 51.92 -29.77
N PRO A 712 14.64 52.47 -28.60
CA PRO A 712 13.48 53.35 -28.49
C PRO A 712 13.70 54.66 -29.26
N ALA A 713 12.60 55.34 -29.61
CA ALA A 713 12.67 56.70 -30.12
C ALA A 713 13.29 57.65 -29.09
N ILE A 714 13.91 58.73 -29.56
CA ILE A 714 14.42 59.80 -28.68
C ILE A 714 13.21 60.44 -27.98
N CYS A 715 13.18 60.39 -26.66
CA CYS A 715 12.19 61.08 -25.83
C CYS A 715 12.36 62.60 -25.84
#